data_AF-A0A6A6F6Q5-F1
#
_entry.id   AF-A0A6A6F6Q5-F1
#
_cell.length_a   1.000
_cell.length_b   1.000
_cell.length_c   1.000
_cell.angle_alpha   90.00
_cell.angle_beta   90.00
_cell.angle_gamma   90.00
#
_symmetry.space_group_name_H-M   'P 1'
#
loop_
_entity.id
_entity.type
_entity.pdbx_description
1 polymer ?
#
loop_
_entity_poly.entity_id
_entity_poly.type
_entity_poly.pdbx_seq_one_letter_code
_entity_poly.pdbx_strand_id
1 'polypeptide(L)'
;MTTLLWPPIAPDDLAREEQATLASELEWLLGSLQDTLKALKEGLEECAELLAPKEPGSTLVLSSLRSESLKGFITRVGTRIVKGDVHLRLPSLPPPKGQGSYKLTVSSLPTAPTIVLDQLTTARTLINACLDVVDATRWTGDSTNADFISGQLRLLHGNIEEAKNSLKGWTENQKPWHEAPLDENAFDPPLPAHVSFHLSISEAAVLLNVRTLEVADPHTGTTTPLGIPGSSFSGFGLRERLATALGGPRPAVHDEAHEVFTYKGQEEIQVDGIATDSALHSYRTCRTCAPTTTPDRFHCSCARHSGMSPALLTAVDASAHVHLIIGSNPLAGARISRSLEVGATPILIAPESVTLHYGLAKRIEEHAVRWEKRDFEETDLTTLGRDEVDHVVDAVFVTAGGKSALGTRISTLCRRLRVPVNVADAPNLCTFTLLSTHNSGPLQIGVTTSGKGCKLASRIRREIAAALPNDLGPAVERLGTVRRKIWEQDHASEAGADLEAEDEETGQTATFNKLVLPSDAEAAKARRMRWLSQICEYWPLRRLAAITDEDVEQILQAYKQEAQNTQSGETKPPLNTALLDSRRNQGRIVLAGSGPGHPDLLTTATLKAIRGADLILADKLVPAPVLELVPRRTPIQIARKFPGNADQAQDELHRLGLEALQQGKTVLRLKQGDPYLYGRGAEEVAYFREHGYEAIVLPGITSSLSAPLFAQIPATHRSVSDQILICTGTGRKGASPNPPEYLSNQTVVFLMALHRLQDLVTSLVEHKTSAYPLTTPCAVIERASCPDQRVIRTTLEHVVTAIDEEGSRPPGLLVVGASCEVLQKSPQKWVVEDGFQGLDALDSLGESGRGLDGLREALLTPGLDEPVKTLAAPVTV
;
A
#
# COMPACT_ATOMS: atom_id res chain seq x y z
N MET A 1 35.66 20.69 -12.81
CA MET A 1 36.31 21.97 -13.11
C MET A 1 37.67 21.96 -12.43
N THR A 2 38.75 22.15 -13.18
CA THR A 2 40.11 22.23 -12.64
C THR A 2 40.34 23.65 -12.13
N THR A 3 40.35 23.84 -10.82
CA THR A 3 40.68 25.13 -10.20
C THR A 3 42.21 25.21 -10.11
N LEU A 4 42.84 26.06 -10.91
CA LEU A 4 44.27 26.34 -10.79
C LEU A 4 44.50 27.24 -9.56
N LEU A 5 45.09 26.69 -8.50
CA LEU A 5 45.56 27.44 -7.33
C LEU A 5 46.83 28.22 -7.69
N TRP A 6 46.81 29.53 -7.49
CA TRP A 6 47.97 30.42 -7.66
C TRP A 6 48.33 31.09 -6.33
N PRO A 7 49.62 31.11 -5.92
CA PRO A 7 50.79 30.57 -6.62
C PRO A 7 50.84 29.02 -6.61
N PRO A 8 51.52 28.40 -7.60
CA PRO A 8 51.59 26.95 -7.71
C PRO A 8 52.38 26.38 -6.54
N ILE A 9 51.75 25.44 -5.83
CA ILE A 9 52.37 24.67 -4.76
C ILE A 9 53.39 23.71 -5.42
N ALA A 10 54.59 23.58 -4.85
CA ALA A 10 55.58 22.66 -5.38
C ALA A 10 55.03 21.22 -5.35
N PRO A 11 55.36 20.34 -6.32
CA PRO A 11 54.75 19.01 -6.41
C PRO A 11 54.87 18.17 -5.13
N ASP A 12 56.00 18.27 -4.42
CA ASP A 12 56.24 17.55 -3.16
C ASP A 12 55.48 18.14 -1.97
N ASP A 13 55.16 19.44 -2.02
CA ASP A 13 54.28 20.10 -1.04
C ASP A 13 52.81 19.76 -1.35
N LEU A 14 52.44 19.73 -2.63
CA LEU A 14 51.08 19.36 -3.08
C LEU A 14 50.72 17.93 -2.71
N ALA A 15 51.64 16.96 -2.92
CA ALA A 15 51.41 15.57 -2.51
C ALA A 15 51.30 15.43 -0.99
N ARG A 16 52.03 16.24 -0.22
CA ARG A 16 51.91 16.29 1.25
C ARG A 16 50.58 16.91 1.69
N GLU A 17 50.14 17.98 1.05
CA GLU A 17 48.85 18.62 1.33
C GLU A 17 47.67 17.73 0.92
N GLU A 18 47.77 17.01 -0.20
CA GLU A 18 46.79 16.01 -0.63
C GLU A 18 46.68 14.89 0.40
N GLN A 19 47.81 14.34 0.86
CA GLN A 19 47.82 13.29 1.88
C GLN A 19 47.29 13.80 3.23
N ALA A 20 47.61 15.04 3.62
CA ALA A 20 47.09 15.67 4.84
C ALA A 20 45.59 15.94 4.76
N THR A 21 45.10 16.34 3.58
CA THR A 21 43.68 16.55 3.30
C THR A 21 42.93 15.22 3.37
N LEU A 22 43.44 14.17 2.71
CA LEU A 22 42.85 12.82 2.77
C LEU A 22 42.81 12.26 4.20
N ALA A 23 43.87 12.49 4.99
CA ALA A 23 43.88 12.10 6.40
C ALA A 23 42.81 12.86 7.22
N SER A 24 42.67 14.16 6.97
CA SER A 24 41.66 15.00 7.65
C SER A 24 40.23 14.64 7.23
N GLU A 25 40.02 14.31 5.95
CA GLU A 25 38.75 13.82 5.42
C GLU A 25 38.39 12.46 6.01
N LEU A 26 39.36 11.55 6.13
CA LEU A 26 39.16 10.26 6.77
C LEU A 26 38.81 10.42 8.25
N GLU A 27 39.54 11.25 8.98
CA GLU A 27 39.24 11.55 10.40
C GLU A 27 37.84 12.15 10.55
N TRP A 28 37.47 13.10 9.68
CA TRP A 28 36.13 13.67 9.66
C TRP A 28 35.05 12.61 9.36
N LEU A 29 35.30 11.72 8.40
CA LEU A 29 34.38 10.64 8.03
C LEU A 29 34.18 9.67 9.20
N LEU A 30 35.27 9.24 9.84
CA LEU A 30 35.23 8.36 11.01
C LEU A 30 34.51 9.04 12.19
N GLY A 31 34.72 10.33 12.40
CA GLY A 31 33.99 11.12 13.40
C GLY A 31 32.48 11.20 13.12
N SER A 32 32.10 11.51 11.88
CA SER A 32 30.69 11.58 11.45
C SER A 32 29.99 10.22 11.53
N LEU A 33 30.73 9.13 11.28
CA LEU A 33 30.20 7.77 11.39
C LEU A 33 29.79 7.43 12.83
N GLN A 34 30.44 8.00 13.86
CA GLN A 34 30.07 7.76 15.27
C GLN A 34 28.64 8.23 15.59
N ASP A 35 28.19 9.32 14.98
CA ASP A 35 26.81 9.82 15.13
C ASP A 35 25.81 8.88 14.43
N THR A 36 26.19 8.33 13.28
CA THR A 36 25.36 7.35 12.56
C THR A 36 25.25 6.04 13.34
N LEU A 37 26.35 5.57 13.93
CA LEU A 37 26.38 4.39 14.80
C LEU A 37 25.53 4.60 16.07
N LYS A 38 25.43 5.83 16.59
CA LYS A 38 24.51 6.17 17.68
C LYS A 38 23.05 5.93 17.28
N ALA A 39 22.62 6.50 16.17
CA ALA A 39 21.25 6.33 15.68
C ALA A 39 20.92 4.87 15.36
N LEU A 40 21.90 4.12 14.82
CA LEU A 40 21.74 2.69 14.58
C LEU A 40 21.59 1.90 15.88
N LYS A 41 22.33 2.27 16.94
CA LYS A 41 22.19 1.66 18.27
C LYS A 41 20.78 1.81 18.81
N GLU A 42 20.21 3.02 18.74
CA GLU A 42 18.85 3.31 19.21
C GLU A 42 17.83 2.39 18.51
N GLY A 43 17.93 2.23 17.19
CA GLY A 43 17.06 1.31 16.44
C GLY A 43 17.27 -0.18 16.79
N LEU A 44 18.50 -0.60 17.10
CA LEU A 44 18.78 -1.96 17.55
C LEU A 44 18.26 -2.22 18.98
N GLU A 45 18.29 -1.22 19.86
CA GLU A 45 17.72 -1.27 21.21
C GLU A 45 16.20 -1.44 21.13
N GLU A 46 15.52 -0.67 20.26
CA GLU A 46 14.08 -0.87 19.99
C GLU A 46 13.78 -2.29 19.50
N CYS A 47 14.59 -2.82 18.57
CA CYS A 47 14.45 -4.21 18.11
C CYS A 47 14.62 -5.23 19.25
N ALA A 48 15.59 -5.02 20.14
CA ALA A 48 15.82 -5.87 21.29
C ALA A 48 14.64 -5.84 22.27
N GLU A 49 14.05 -4.67 22.50
CA GLU A 49 12.84 -4.51 23.33
C GLU A 49 11.63 -5.22 22.74
N LEU A 50 11.43 -5.15 21.42
CA LEU A 50 10.33 -5.86 20.72
C LEU A 50 10.47 -7.40 20.78
N LEU A 51 11.71 -7.90 20.81
CA LEU A 51 12.01 -9.33 20.96
C LEU A 51 11.91 -9.81 22.42
N ALA A 52 11.96 -8.90 23.40
CA ALA A 52 11.91 -9.21 24.83
C ALA A 52 11.07 -8.19 25.64
N PRO A 53 9.76 -8.08 25.40
CA PRO A 53 8.90 -7.14 26.12
C PRO A 53 8.89 -7.45 27.63
N LYS A 54 9.08 -6.41 28.45
CA LYS A 54 9.15 -6.50 29.93
C LYS A 54 7.80 -6.74 30.61
N GLU A 55 6.70 -6.38 29.95
CA GLU A 55 5.33 -6.62 30.41
C GLU A 55 4.78 -7.97 29.88
N PRO A 56 3.88 -8.66 30.61
CA PRO A 56 3.35 -9.96 30.20
C PRO A 56 2.50 -9.88 28.92
N GLY A 57 3.20 -10.00 27.78
CA GLY A 57 2.83 -10.66 26.53
C GLY A 57 1.57 -10.24 25.77
N SER A 58 1.78 -9.73 24.55
CA SER A 58 0.75 -9.60 23.52
C SER A 58 0.00 -10.94 23.35
N THR A 59 -1.29 -10.96 23.63
CA THR A 59 -2.13 -12.14 23.38
C THR A 59 -2.45 -12.21 21.89
N LEU A 60 -1.91 -13.21 21.21
CA LEU A 60 -2.11 -13.42 19.78
C LEU A 60 -3.33 -14.33 19.58
N VAL A 61 -4.31 -13.84 18.84
CA VAL A 61 -5.48 -14.63 18.45
C VAL A 61 -5.09 -15.55 17.29
N LEU A 62 -5.38 -16.84 17.44
CA LEU A 62 -5.12 -17.87 16.45
C LEU A 62 -6.39 -18.13 15.63
N SER A 63 -6.27 -18.04 14.31
CA SER A 63 -7.34 -18.43 13.37
C SER A 63 -6.75 -19.00 12.09
N SER A 64 -7.30 -20.11 11.61
CA SER A 64 -6.91 -20.69 10.32
C SER A 64 -7.64 -20.02 9.14
N LEU A 65 -6.92 -19.78 8.04
CA LEU A 65 -7.45 -19.29 6.76
C LEU A 65 -8.46 -20.25 6.10
N ARG A 66 -8.48 -21.54 6.48
CA ARG A 66 -9.14 -22.59 5.67
C ARG A 66 -10.52 -23.08 6.12
N SER A 67 -11.00 -22.94 7.38
CA SER A 67 -12.31 -23.56 7.72
C SER A 67 -12.89 -23.36 9.15
N GLU A 68 -12.69 -22.24 9.86
CA GLU A 68 -13.19 -22.08 11.27
C GLU A 68 -12.80 -23.24 12.24
N SER A 69 -11.89 -24.11 11.82
CA SER A 69 -11.55 -25.39 12.44
C SER A 69 -10.50 -25.25 13.53
N LEU A 70 -9.79 -24.13 13.56
CA LEU A 70 -8.87 -23.74 14.62
C LEU A 70 -9.25 -22.34 15.10
N LYS A 71 -9.51 -22.21 16.40
CA LYS A 71 -9.72 -20.93 17.10
C LYS A 71 -8.97 -20.95 18.42
N GLY A 72 -8.38 -19.84 18.84
CA GLY A 72 -7.71 -19.82 20.14
C GLY A 72 -6.88 -18.58 20.36
N PHE A 73 -6.03 -18.65 21.38
CA PHE A 73 -5.01 -17.63 21.62
C PHE A 73 -3.75 -18.24 22.20
N ILE A 74 -2.63 -17.54 22.02
CA ILE A 74 -1.37 -17.79 22.72
C ILE A 74 -0.85 -16.47 23.30
N THR A 75 -0.23 -16.53 24.47
CA THR A 75 0.43 -15.40 25.11
C THR A 75 1.93 -15.65 25.07
N ARG A 76 2.66 -14.77 24.38
CA ARG A 76 4.11 -14.83 24.23
C ARG A 76 4.78 -13.87 25.20
N VAL A 77 5.76 -14.33 25.96
CA VAL A 77 6.65 -13.47 26.77
C VAL A 77 8.09 -13.67 26.30
N GLY A 78 8.64 -12.64 25.66
CA GLY A 78 9.92 -12.73 24.97
C GLY A 78 9.92 -13.80 23.88
N THR A 79 10.84 -14.75 23.98
CA THR A 79 10.98 -15.87 23.03
C THR A 79 10.15 -17.10 23.39
N ARG A 80 9.30 -17.02 24.42
CA ARG A 80 8.60 -18.16 25.01
C ARG A 80 7.09 -18.01 24.92
N ILE A 81 6.37 -19.12 24.75
CA ILE A 81 4.92 -19.18 24.91
C ILE A 81 4.63 -19.61 26.35
N VAL A 82 3.95 -18.74 27.11
CA VAL A 82 3.69 -18.94 28.54
C VAL A 82 2.25 -19.37 28.83
N LYS A 83 1.33 -19.10 27.89
CA LYS A 83 -0.08 -19.47 28.00
C LYS A 83 -0.63 -19.68 26.60
N GLY A 84 -1.61 -20.57 26.48
CA GLY A 84 -2.32 -20.76 25.23
C GLY A 84 -3.55 -21.62 25.42
N ASP A 85 -4.59 -21.33 24.66
CA ASP A 85 -5.83 -22.08 24.62
C ASP A 85 -6.27 -22.22 23.17
N VAL A 86 -6.09 -23.41 22.60
CA VAL A 86 -6.29 -23.73 21.18
C VAL A 86 -7.42 -24.74 21.05
N HIS A 87 -8.47 -24.36 20.32
CA HIS A 87 -9.65 -25.16 20.05
C HIS A 87 -9.58 -25.68 18.63
N LEU A 88 -9.55 -27.01 18.50
CA LEU A 88 -9.47 -27.74 17.24
C LEU A 88 -10.79 -28.43 16.93
N ARG A 89 -11.23 -28.35 15.67
CA ARG A 89 -12.37 -29.06 15.10
C ARG A 89 -11.90 -29.78 13.86
N LEU A 90 -11.17 -30.87 14.07
CA LEU A 90 -10.63 -31.71 13.01
C LEU A 90 -11.42 -33.03 12.97
N PRO A 91 -11.83 -33.54 11.80
CA PRO A 91 -12.54 -34.82 11.69
C PRO A 91 -11.78 -35.99 12.32
N SER A 92 -10.44 -35.98 12.21
CA SER A 92 -9.50 -36.95 12.79
C SER A 92 -9.29 -36.82 14.30
N LEU A 93 -9.79 -35.74 14.93
CA LEU A 93 -9.65 -35.47 16.36
C LEU A 93 -11.02 -35.06 16.94
N PRO A 94 -11.94 -36.03 17.14
CA PRO A 94 -13.29 -35.74 17.61
C PRO A 94 -13.26 -35.13 19.03
N PRO A 95 -14.13 -34.15 19.33
CA PRO A 95 -14.16 -33.54 20.65
C PRO A 95 -14.65 -34.54 21.72
N PRO A 96 -14.14 -34.44 22.97
CA PRO A 96 -14.66 -35.22 24.09
C PRO A 96 -16.17 -35.03 24.29
N LYS A 97 -16.85 -36.03 24.85
CA LYS A 97 -18.32 -36.01 25.07
C LYS A 97 -18.74 -34.72 25.82
N GLY A 98 -19.61 -33.94 25.18
CA GLY A 98 -20.13 -32.68 25.73
C GLY A 98 -19.38 -31.41 25.33
N GLN A 99 -18.29 -31.51 24.56
CA GLN A 99 -17.54 -30.35 24.05
C GLN A 99 -17.77 -30.14 22.54
N GLY A 100 -17.74 -28.87 22.11
CA GLY A 100 -17.92 -28.49 20.69
C GLY A 100 -16.62 -28.43 19.87
N SER A 101 -15.48 -28.71 20.48
CA SER A 101 -14.13 -28.70 19.88
C SER A 101 -13.16 -29.39 20.83
N TYR A 102 -12.10 -29.98 20.30
CA TYR A 102 -10.99 -30.52 21.08
C TYR A 102 -10.14 -29.37 21.62
N LYS A 103 -9.96 -29.30 22.93
CA LYS A 103 -9.27 -28.19 23.61
C LYS A 103 -7.83 -28.58 23.95
N LEU A 104 -6.86 -27.78 23.49
CA LEU A 104 -5.45 -27.88 23.83
C LEU A 104 -5.04 -26.65 24.65
N THR A 105 -4.70 -26.86 25.92
CA THR A 105 -4.26 -25.78 26.82
C THR A 105 -2.78 -25.96 27.13
N VAL A 106 -1.99 -24.91 26.94
CA VAL A 106 -0.57 -24.91 27.35
C VAL A 106 -0.51 -25.03 28.87
N SER A 107 0.29 -25.96 29.36
CA SER A 107 0.39 -26.26 30.79
C SER A 107 0.95 -25.07 31.56
N SER A 108 0.37 -24.80 32.73
CA SER A 108 0.86 -23.81 33.69
C SER A 108 1.59 -24.46 34.87
N LEU A 109 1.78 -25.78 34.84
CA LEU A 109 2.48 -26.52 35.88
C LEU A 109 3.97 -26.14 35.87
N PRO A 110 4.61 -25.89 37.03
CA PRO A 110 6.03 -25.56 37.11
C PRO A 110 6.96 -26.66 36.55
N THR A 111 6.48 -27.90 36.50
CA THR A 111 7.22 -29.07 35.98
C THR A 111 7.04 -29.27 34.47
N ALA A 112 6.18 -28.49 33.81
CA ALA A 112 5.94 -28.65 32.38
C ALA A 112 7.09 -28.03 31.55
N PRO A 113 7.50 -28.66 30.44
CA PRO A 113 8.49 -28.12 29.54
C PRO A 113 8.02 -26.80 28.93
N THR A 114 8.90 -25.81 28.89
CA THR A 114 8.59 -24.48 28.34
C THR A 114 8.69 -24.49 26.82
N ILE A 115 7.70 -23.91 26.15
CA ILE A 115 7.67 -23.78 24.69
C ILE A 115 8.54 -22.58 24.30
N VAL A 116 9.68 -22.84 23.65
CA VAL A 116 10.63 -21.83 23.18
C VAL A 116 10.54 -21.69 21.66
N LEU A 117 10.56 -20.46 21.16
CA LEU A 117 10.64 -20.14 19.74
C LEU A 117 12.10 -19.87 19.38
N ASP A 118 12.80 -20.90 18.90
CA ASP A 118 14.25 -20.85 18.66
C ASP A 118 14.67 -19.74 17.70
N GLN A 119 13.87 -19.49 16.66
CA GLN A 119 14.13 -18.42 15.68
C GLN A 119 14.13 -17.03 16.32
N LEU A 120 13.24 -16.78 17.30
CA LEU A 120 13.25 -15.53 18.06
C LEU A 120 14.45 -15.45 19.02
N THR A 121 14.89 -16.60 19.55
CA THR A 121 16.08 -16.68 20.40
C THR A 121 17.34 -16.37 19.60
N THR A 122 17.47 -16.91 18.39
CA THR A 122 18.55 -16.60 17.46
C THR A 122 18.54 -15.13 17.07
N ALA A 123 17.39 -14.60 16.64
CA ALA A 123 17.25 -13.18 16.30
C ALA A 123 17.65 -12.27 17.48
N ARG A 124 17.18 -12.56 18.69
CA ARG A 124 17.54 -11.78 19.88
C ARG A 124 19.03 -11.83 20.20
N THR A 125 19.65 -13.00 20.07
CA THR A 125 21.08 -13.18 20.33
C THR A 125 21.91 -12.37 19.34
N LEU A 126 21.55 -12.41 18.05
CA LEU A 126 22.24 -11.67 17.00
C LEU A 126 22.05 -10.15 17.13
N ILE A 127 20.86 -9.68 17.49
CA ILE A 127 20.61 -8.25 17.75
C ILE A 127 21.41 -7.77 18.96
N ASN A 128 21.50 -8.55 20.03
CA ASN A 128 22.35 -8.21 21.18
C ASN A 128 23.83 -8.17 20.78
N ALA A 129 24.29 -9.12 19.95
CA ALA A 129 25.65 -9.09 19.42
C ALA A 129 25.89 -7.84 18.54
N CYS A 130 24.89 -7.37 17.79
CA CYS A 130 24.98 -6.08 17.07
C CYS A 130 25.17 -4.90 18.02
N LEU A 131 24.45 -4.87 19.14
CA LEU A 131 24.61 -3.83 20.17
C LEU A 131 26.02 -3.84 20.75
N ASP A 132 26.56 -5.02 21.07
CA ASP A 132 27.94 -5.19 21.55
C ASP A 132 28.96 -4.70 20.52
N VAL A 133 28.75 -5.01 19.23
CA VAL A 133 29.61 -4.54 18.13
C VAL A 133 29.58 -3.02 17.99
N VAL A 134 28.39 -2.40 18.08
CA VAL A 134 28.27 -0.95 18.03
C VAL A 134 28.95 -0.30 19.24
N ASP A 135 28.76 -0.84 20.45
CA ASP A 135 29.43 -0.32 21.64
C ASP A 135 30.95 -0.51 21.57
N ALA A 136 31.42 -1.63 21.03
CA ALA A 136 32.84 -1.86 20.79
C ALA A 136 33.42 -0.88 19.78
N THR A 137 32.66 -0.53 18.73
CA THR A 137 33.09 0.42 17.70
C THR A 137 33.13 1.86 18.20
N ARG A 138 32.26 2.21 19.16
CA ARG A 138 32.11 3.57 19.67
C ARG A 138 32.93 3.88 20.91
N TRP A 139 33.09 2.92 21.83
CA TRP A 139 33.60 3.19 23.18
C TRP A 139 34.85 2.41 23.57
N THR A 140 34.92 1.11 23.22
CA THR A 140 36.00 0.24 23.74
C THR A 140 37.09 -0.06 22.71
N GLY A 141 36.84 0.20 21.43
CA GLY A 141 37.77 -0.03 20.32
C GLY A 141 38.41 1.26 19.78
N ASP A 142 39.20 1.13 18.72
CA ASP A 142 39.87 2.26 18.08
C ASP A 142 38.93 2.98 17.10
N SER A 143 38.27 4.03 17.58
CA SER A 143 37.33 4.84 16.79
C SER A 143 37.98 5.67 15.67
N THR A 144 39.31 5.67 15.59
CA THR A 144 40.08 6.40 14.57
C THR A 144 40.74 5.48 13.53
N ASN A 145 40.61 4.16 13.70
CA ASN A 145 41.18 3.18 12.80
C ASN A 145 40.12 2.68 11.80
N ALA A 146 40.32 3.03 10.52
CA ALA A 146 39.40 2.68 9.44
C ALA A 146 39.27 1.16 9.21
N ASP A 147 40.36 0.40 9.35
CA ASP A 147 40.34 -1.06 9.15
C ASP A 147 39.56 -1.77 10.27
N PHE A 148 39.75 -1.31 11.51
CA PHE A 148 38.99 -1.80 12.66
C PHE A 148 37.49 -1.54 12.48
N ILE A 149 37.11 -0.29 12.17
CA ILE A 149 35.71 0.12 11.96
C ILE A 149 35.09 -0.65 10.79
N SER A 150 35.80 -0.79 9.67
CA SER A 150 35.35 -1.55 8.50
C SER A 150 35.07 -3.02 8.86
N GLY A 151 35.93 -3.64 9.67
CA GLY A 151 35.72 -4.99 10.19
C GLY A 151 34.47 -5.10 11.06
N GLN A 152 34.27 -4.16 11.99
CA GLN A 152 33.07 -4.12 12.84
C GLN A 152 31.78 -3.92 12.04
N LEU A 153 31.79 -3.05 11.02
CA LEU A 153 30.63 -2.82 10.15
C LEU A 153 30.26 -4.07 9.33
N ARG A 154 31.23 -4.86 8.89
CA ARG A 154 30.98 -6.14 8.19
C ARG A 154 30.37 -7.18 9.14
N LEU A 155 30.86 -7.25 10.36
CA LEU A 155 30.30 -8.14 11.39
C LEU A 155 28.86 -7.74 11.73
N LEU A 156 28.62 -6.43 11.88
CA LEU A 156 27.29 -5.87 12.11
C LEU A 156 26.31 -6.23 10.98
N HIS A 157 26.74 -6.06 9.73
CA HIS A 157 25.95 -6.45 8.56
C HIS A 157 25.61 -7.95 8.56
N GLY A 158 26.60 -8.81 8.84
CA GLY A 158 26.40 -10.26 8.91
C GLY A 158 25.35 -10.66 9.95
N ASN A 159 25.48 -10.13 11.18
CA ASN A 159 24.55 -10.42 12.27
C ASN A 159 23.12 -9.94 11.95
N ILE A 160 22.96 -8.77 11.33
CA ILE A 160 21.64 -8.23 10.94
C ILE A 160 21.00 -9.10 9.85
N GLU A 161 21.74 -9.50 8.82
CA GLU A 161 21.21 -10.35 7.75
C GLU A 161 20.84 -11.74 8.28
N GLU A 162 21.64 -12.33 9.17
CA GLU A 162 21.32 -13.61 9.80
C GLU A 162 20.08 -13.50 10.71
N ALA A 163 19.97 -12.43 11.50
CA ALA A 163 18.80 -12.18 12.34
C ALA A 163 17.53 -12.06 11.49
N LYS A 164 17.59 -11.32 10.39
CA LYS A 164 16.49 -11.16 9.43
C LYS A 164 16.11 -12.48 8.76
N ASN A 165 17.09 -13.29 8.35
CA ASN A 165 16.83 -14.59 7.73
C ASN A 165 16.16 -15.56 8.71
N SER A 166 16.53 -15.53 9.99
CA SER A 166 15.88 -16.34 11.03
C SER A 166 14.38 -16.03 11.20
N LEU A 167 13.95 -14.80 10.89
CA LEU A 167 12.55 -14.36 10.96
C LEU A 167 11.74 -14.64 9.67
N LYS A 168 12.41 -14.82 8.53
CA LYS A 168 11.75 -15.12 7.25
C LYS A 168 11.22 -16.55 7.18
N GLY A 169 11.88 -17.51 7.82
CA GLY A 169 11.38 -18.88 7.86
C GLY A 169 12.48 -19.90 8.04
N TRP A 170 12.24 -21.07 7.44
CA TRP A 170 13.11 -22.24 7.55
C TRP A 170 14.48 -21.96 6.91
N THR A 171 15.55 -22.22 7.67
CA THR A 171 16.94 -22.10 7.20
C THR A 171 17.50 -23.50 6.92
N GLU A 172 18.47 -23.63 6.01
CA GLU A 172 19.05 -24.94 5.60
C GLU A 172 19.61 -25.79 6.77
N ASN A 173 19.89 -25.17 7.92
CA ASN A 173 20.42 -25.82 9.12
C ASN A 173 19.34 -26.29 10.11
N GLN A 174 18.05 -26.08 9.83
CA GLN A 174 16.96 -26.52 10.71
C GLN A 174 16.39 -27.86 10.26
N LYS A 175 15.89 -28.66 11.21
CA LYS A 175 15.14 -29.88 10.87
C LYS A 175 13.78 -29.51 10.29
N PRO A 176 13.23 -30.28 9.33
CA PRO A 176 11.88 -30.09 8.84
C PRO A 176 10.89 -30.08 10.02
N TRP A 177 9.84 -29.27 9.93
CA TRP A 177 8.93 -29.06 11.06
C TRP A 177 8.40 -30.38 11.63
N HIS A 178 8.16 -31.41 10.81
CA HIS A 178 7.62 -32.70 11.23
C HIS A 178 8.60 -33.63 11.98
N GLU A 179 9.89 -33.26 12.08
CA GLU A 179 10.92 -34.06 12.75
C GLU A 179 11.17 -33.64 14.21
N ALA A 180 10.62 -32.50 14.64
CA ALA A 180 10.85 -31.93 15.98
C ALA A 180 9.55 -31.38 16.60
N PRO A 181 8.60 -32.25 16.99
CA PRO A 181 7.37 -31.83 17.68
C PRO A 181 7.63 -31.25 19.06
N LEU A 182 6.68 -30.44 19.53
CA LEU A 182 6.66 -30.03 20.93
C LEU A 182 6.46 -31.22 21.86
N ASP A 183 7.05 -31.13 23.06
CA ASP A 183 6.88 -32.13 24.12
C ASP A 183 5.40 -32.25 24.52
N GLU A 184 4.92 -33.48 24.64
CA GLU A 184 3.52 -33.76 24.99
C GLU A 184 3.12 -33.20 26.36
N ASN A 185 4.07 -33.10 27.28
CA ASN A 185 3.85 -32.58 28.64
C ASN A 185 3.83 -31.04 28.68
N ALA A 186 4.09 -30.35 27.56
CA ALA A 186 3.92 -28.90 27.46
C ALA A 186 2.44 -28.47 27.51
N PHE A 187 1.51 -29.43 27.45
CA PHE A 187 0.06 -29.21 27.45
C PHE A 187 -0.60 -29.89 28.66
N ASP A 188 -1.73 -29.34 29.10
CA ASP A 188 -2.55 -29.91 30.17
C ASP A 188 -4.03 -30.03 29.71
N PRO A 189 -4.56 -31.26 29.55
CA PRO A 189 -3.86 -32.54 29.69
C PRO A 189 -2.77 -32.75 28.61
N PRO A 190 -1.79 -33.66 28.83
CA PRO A 190 -0.74 -33.95 27.85
C PRO A 190 -1.27 -34.29 26.46
N LEU A 191 -0.51 -33.94 25.42
CA LEU A 191 -0.91 -34.21 24.04
C LEU A 191 -1.13 -35.72 23.80
N PRO A 192 -2.25 -36.12 23.16
CA PRO A 192 -2.44 -37.52 22.78
C PRO A 192 -1.34 -38.03 21.84
N ALA A 193 -1.04 -39.34 21.91
CA ALA A 193 0.00 -39.97 21.09
C ALA A 193 -0.21 -39.76 19.57
N HIS A 194 -1.47 -39.69 19.12
CA HIS A 194 -1.88 -39.48 17.73
C HIS A 194 -1.97 -38.01 17.31
N VAL A 195 -1.65 -37.05 18.18
CA VAL A 195 -1.57 -35.62 17.84
C VAL A 195 -0.12 -35.16 17.94
N SER A 196 0.31 -34.40 16.93
CA SER A 196 1.60 -33.75 16.87
C SER A 196 1.42 -32.26 16.61
N PHE A 197 2.13 -31.44 17.37
CA PHE A 197 1.95 -29.99 17.40
C PHE A 197 3.29 -29.29 17.26
N HIS A 198 3.37 -28.29 16.37
CA HIS A 198 4.59 -27.56 16.07
C HIS A 198 4.31 -26.05 15.99
N LEU A 199 5.27 -25.28 16.47
CA LEU A 199 5.29 -23.83 16.36
C LEU A 199 6.60 -23.38 15.73
N SER A 200 6.53 -22.50 14.74
CA SER A 200 7.69 -21.90 14.10
C SER A 200 7.41 -20.45 13.74
N ILE A 201 8.45 -19.72 13.36
CA ILE A 201 8.37 -18.37 12.78
C ILE A 201 8.56 -18.46 11.27
N SER A 202 7.76 -17.73 10.50
CA SER A 202 8.02 -17.48 9.08
C SER A 202 7.37 -16.17 8.69
N GLU A 203 8.05 -15.39 7.86
CA GLU A 203 7.63 -14.05 7.44
C GLU A 203 7.22 -13.17 8.65
N ALA A 204 7.99 -13.25 9.73
CA ALA A 204 7.73 -12.61 11.02
C ALA A 204 6.36 -12.95 11.69
N ALA A 205 5.71 -14.02 11.26
CA ALA A 205 4.48 -14.56 11.86
C ALA A 205 4.73 -15.88 12.58
N VAL A 206 3.98 -16.13 13.66
CA VAL A 206 3.97 -17.44 14.34
C VAL A 206 3.10 -18.39 13.51
N LEU A 207 3.73 -19.41 12.93
CA LEU A 207 3.06 -20.50 12.24
C LEU A 207 2.78 -21.64 13.22
N LEU A 208 1.55 -22.14 13.17
CA LEU A 208 1.08 -23.27 13.95
C LEU A 208 0.75 -24.40 13.00
N ASN A 209 1.47 -25.52 13.13
CA ASN A 209 1.25 -26.73 12.35
C ASN A 209 0.76 -27.86 13.27
N VAL A 210 -0.41 -28.44 12.94
CA VAL A 210 -0.98 -29.60 13.64
C VAL A 210 -1.04 -30.77 12.69
N ARG A 211 -0.52 -31.93 13.11
CA ARG A 211 -0.64 -33.19 12.39
C ARG A 211 -1.32 -34.22 13.30
N THR A 212 -2.32 -34.92 12.77
CA THR A 212 -3.11 -35.92 13.52
C THR A 212 -3.08 -37.26 12.78
N LEU A 213 -2.91 -38.35 13.51
CA LEU A 213 -3.14 -39.71 13.01
C LEU A 213 -4.58 -40.11 13.29
N GLU A 214 -5.21 -40.80 12.34
CA GLU A 214 -6.51 -41.41 12.55
C GLU A 214 -6.33 -42.68 13.39
N VAL A 215 -7.09 -42.81 14.48
CA VAL A 215 -7.06 -44.00 15.32
C VAL A 215 -7.88 -45.09 14.64
N ALA A 216 -7.24 -46.16 14.18
CA ALA A 216 -7.94 -47.37 13.75
C ALA A 216 -8.63 -47.99 14.96
N ASP A 217 -9.96 -47.97 15.01
CA ASP A 217 -10.74 -48.48 16.15
C ASP A 217 -10.45 -49.99 16.36
N PRO A 218 -9.91 -50.42 17.51
CA PRO A 218 -9.77 -51.83 17.82
C PRO A 218 -11.10 -52.33 18.40
N HIS A 219 -11.73 -53.28 17.69
CA HIS A 219 -12.94 -54.04 18.05
C HIS A 219 -14.27 -53.59 17.42
N THR A 220 -14.76 -54.39 16.47
CA THR A 220 -15.85 -55.36 16.77
C THR A 220 -16.02 -56.33 15.60
N GLY A 221 -15.30 -57.45 15.66
CA GLY A 221 -15.79 -58.67 15.04
C GLY A 221 -16.95 -59.18 15.87
N THR A 222 -18.19 -59.05 15.39
CA THR A 222 -19.30 -59.93 15.80
C THR A 222 -20.34 -60.03 14.69
N THR A 223 -20.57 -61.27 14.28
CA THR A 223 -21.58 -61.72 13.33
C THR A 223 -22.92 -61.90 14.04
N THR A 224 -23.89 -60.98 13.87
CA THR A 224 -25.32 -61.26 14.06
C THR A 224 -26.20 -60.20 13.38
N PRO A 225 -27.29 -60.59 12.66
CA PRO A 225 -28.24 -59.66 12.10
C PRO A 225 -29.25 -59.23 13.17
N LEU A 226 -29.59 -57.93 13.21
CA LEU A 226 -30.54 -57.28 14.13
C LEU A 226 -30.03 -57.07 15.56
N GLY A 227 -29.29 -55.98 15.76
CA GLY A 227 -29.01 -55.40 17.06
C GLY A 227 -28.39 -54.01 16.89
N ILE A 228 -29.04 -52.98 17.42
CA ILE A 228 -28.58 -51.59 17.42
C ILE A 228 -27.51 -51.41 18.50
N PRO A 229 -26.35 -50.78 18.21
CA PRO A 229 -25.55 -50.13 19.24
C PRO A 229 -25.16 -48.68 18.90
N GLY A 230 -25.37 -47.79 19.89
CA GLY A 230 -24.40 -46.77 20.26
C GLY A 230 -24.45 -45.42 19.54
N SER A 231 -25.22 -44.49 20.09
CA SER A 231 -25.27 -43.06 19.75
C SER A 231 -23.92 -42.34 19.91
N SER A 232 -23.49 -41.61 18.88
CA SER A 232 -22.55 -40.49 19.04
C SER A 232 -23.17 -39.22 18.45
N PHE A 233 -23.34 -38.22 19.30
CA PHE A 233 -23.99 -36.94 19.00
C PHE A 233 -22.98 -35.96 18.41
N SER A 234 -23.04 -35.75 17.10
CA SER A 234 -22.86 -34.43 16.48
C SER A 234 -23.70 -34.40 15.20
N GLY A 235 -24.57 -33.39 15.10
CA GLY A 235 -25.53 -33.25 14.02
C GLY A 235 -24.86 -32.90 12.68
N PHE A 236 -25.56 -33.26 11.61
CA PHE A 236 -25.26 -33.07 10.18
C PHE A 236 -24.37 -34.13 9.51
N GLY A 237 -25.00 -35.27 9.18
CA GLY A 237 -24.44 -36.26 8.26
C GLY A 237 -25.50 -37.06 7.49
N LEU A 238 -26.67 -36.48 7.19
CA LEU A 238 -27.68 -37.18 6.37
C LEU A 238 -27.21 -37.30 4.90
N ARG A 239 -26.38 -36.34 4.45
CA ARG A 239 -25.89 -36.25 3.07
C ARG A 239 -24.74 -37.21 2.77
N GLU A 240 -23.81 -37.38 3.70
CA GLU A 240 -22.70 -38.34 3.56
C GLU A 240 -23.18 -39.78 3.67
N ARG A 241 -24.10 -40.06 4.60
CA ARG A 241 -24.75 -41.38 4.71
C ARG A 241 -25.57 -41.74 3.46
N LEU A 242 -26.24 -40.77 2.83
CA LEU A 242 -26.92 -40.99 1.55
C LEU A 242 -25.94 -41.23 0.39
N ALA A 243 -24.81 -40.51 0.36
CA ALA A 243 -23.81 -40.63 -0.68
C ALA A 243 -23.07 -41.98 -0.65
N THR A 244 -22.78 -42.51 0.55
CA THR A 244 -22.18 -43.85 0.69
C THR A 244 -23.17 -44.98 0.40
N ALA A 245 -24.46 -44.81 0.74
CA ALA A 245 -25.52 -45.78 0.42
C ALA A 245 -25.87 -45.85 -1.09
N LEU A 246 -25.50 -44.81 -1.86
CA LEU A 246 -25.74 -44.71 -3.30
C LEU A 246 -24.46 -44.91 -4.14
N GLY A 247 -23.38 -45.42 -3.54
CA GLY A 247 -22.16 -45.81 -4.27
C GLY A 247 -21.18 -44.69 -4.61
N GLY A 248 -21.26 -43.53 -3.95
CA GLY A 248 -20.29 -42.44 -4.11
C GLY A 248 -18.95 -42.73 -3.41
N PRO A 249 -17.79 -42.29 -3.97
CA PRO A 249 -16.48 -42.50 -3.36
C PRO A 249 -16.37 -41.70 -2.04
N ARG A 250 -15.76 -42.31 -1.01
CA ARG A 250 -15.39 -41.60 0.23
C ARG A 250 -14.34 -40.53 -0.11
N PRO A 251 -14.53 -39.25 0.25
CA PRO A 251 -13.44 -38.28 0.15
C PRO A 251 -12.29 -38.73 1.05
N ALA A 252 -11.06 -38.64 0.57
CA ALA A 252 -9.89 -38.80 1.43
C ALA A 252 -9.96 -37.75 2.53
N VAL A 253 -9.99 -38.20 3.79
CA VAL A 253 -10.23 -37.33 4.96
C VAL A 253 -8.98 -36.50 5.31
N HIS A 254 -7.82 -36.83 4.73
CA HIS A 254 -6.51 -36.22 5.02
C HIS A 254 -5.76 -35.84 3.73
N ASP A 255 -5.04 -34.71 3.76
CA ASP A 255 -4.32 -34.14 2.61
C ASP A 255 -3.17 -35.04 2.10
N GLU A 256 -2.63 -35.92 2.95
CA GLU A 256 -1.51 -36.86 2.69
C GLU A 256 -1.96 -38.34 2.74
N ALA A 257 -3.24 -38.62 2.49
CA ALA A 257 -3.73 -40.01 2.48
C ALA A 257 -2.99 -40.83 1.41
N HIS A 258 -2.47 -42.02 1.80
CA HIS A 258 -1.69 -42.94 0.96
C HIS A 258 -0.21 -42.59 0.74
N GLU A 259 0.34 -41.62 1.46
CA GLU A 259 1.78 -41.32 1.45
C GLU A 259 2.45 -41.87 2.71
N VAL A 260 3.71 -42.31 2.59
CA VAL A 260 4.55 -42.68 3.73
C VAL A 260 5.23 -41.42 4.23
N PHE A 261 5.04 -41.09 5.50
CA PHE A 261 5.62 -39.89 6.10
C PHE A 261 6.19 -40.15 7.50
N THR A 262 7.15 -39.32 7.88
CA THR A 262 7.77 -39.34 9.21
C THR A 262 6.81 -38.72 10.24
N TYR A 263 6.57 -39.41 11.36
CA TYR A 263 5.72 -38.94 12.45
C TYR A 263 6.51 -38.87 13.75
N LYS A 264 6.58 -37.68 14.37
CA LYS A 264 7.36 -37.41 15.59
C LYS A 264 8.83 -37.88 15.49
N GLY A 265 9.43 -37.71 14.30
CA GLY A 265 10.83 -38.12 14.06
C GLY A 265 11.07 -39.64 13.94
N GLN A 266 10.02 -40.47 13.94
CA GLN A 266 10.12 -41.92 13.66
C GLN A 266 9.83 -42.19 12.18
N GLU A 267 10.68 -42.99 11.52
CA GLU A 267 10.48 -43.44 10.13
C GLU A 267 9.30 -44.43 10.02
N GLU A 268 8.58 -44.31 8.90
CA GLU A 268 7.56 -45.24 8.39
C GLU A 268 6.30 -45.45 9.27
N ILE A 269 5.33 -44.55 9.16
CA ILE A 269 3.92 -44.91 9.40
C ILE A 269 3.20 -44.92 8.06
N GLN A 270 2.95 -46.11 7.52
CA GLN A 270 2.05 -46.29 6.39
C GLN A 270 0.60 -46.23 6.89
N VAL A 271 -0.18 -45.27 6.40
CA VAL A 271 -1.64 -45.28 6.61
C VAL A 271 -2.24 -46.30 5.63
N ASP A 272 -2.15 -47.58 5.97
CA ASP A 272 -2.80 -48.64 5.18
C ASP A 272 -4.12 -49.05 5.83
N GLY A 273 -5.18 -48.96 5.02
CA GLY A 273 -6.33 -49.83 5.22
C GLY A 273 -5.84 -51.27 5.15
N ILE A 274 -5.90 -51.95 6.31
CA ILE A 274 -5.60 -53.37 6.55
C ILE A 274 -4.11 -53.65 6.82
N ALA A 275 -3.86 -54.06 8.07
CA ALA A 275 -2.59 -54.62 8.53
C ALA A 275 -2.17 -55.82 7.65
N THR A 276 -0.94 -55.76 7.13
CA THR A 276 -0.22 -56.96 6.70
C THR A 276 0.50 -57.55 7.90
N ASP A 277 -0.21 -58.39 8.65
CA ASP A 277 0.49 -59.47 9.32
C ASP A 277 0.65 -60.64 8.36
N SER A 278 1.81 -61.23 8.47
CA SER A 278 2.36 -62.29 7.66
C SER A 278 1.43 -63.50 7.44
N ALA A 279 1.59 -64.09 6.25
CA ALA A 279 1.40 -65.51 5.94
C ALA A 279 0.03 -66.00 5.38
N LEU A 280 0.17 -66.67 4.23
CA LEU A 280 -0.51 -67.90 3.79
C LEU A 280 -1.91 -67.80 3.12
N HIS A 281 -1.88 -68.25 1.85
CA HIS A 281 -2.91 -69.04 1.14
C HIS A 281 -4.05 -68.34 0.35
N SER A 282 -3.86 -68.39 -0.98
CA SER A 282 -4.78 -68.98 -1.97
C SER A 282 -5.99 -68.19 -2.51
N TYR A 283 -5.94 -67.98 -3.84
CA TYR A 283 -7.00 -68.02 -4.86
C TYR A 283 -8.40 -67.45 -4.54
N ARG A 284 -8.84 -66.44 -5.31
CA ARG A 284 -9.84 -66.61 -6.42
C ARG A 284 -10.18 -65.31 -7.15
N THR A 285 -10.44 -65.49 -8.43
CA THR A 285 -10.76 -64.52 -9.49
C THR A 285 -12.14 -63.87 -9.36
N CYS A 286 -12.23 -62.61 -9.82
CA CYS A 286 -13.44 -61.81 -9.93
C CYS A 286 -14.35 -62.29 -11.09
N ARG A 287 -15.64 -62.52 -10.81
CA ARG A 287 -16.72 -62.70 -11.78
C ARG A 287 -17.58 -61.43 -11.79
N THR A 288 -17.50 -60.62 -12.85
CA THR A 288 -18.65 -59.81 -13.40
C THR A 288 -18.33 -58.98 -14.65
N CYS A 289 -17.40 -59.39 -15.52
CA CYS A 289 -17.34 -58.86 -16.90
C CYS A 289 -17.03 -60.01 -17.88
N ALA A 290 -18.01 -60.42 -18.68
CA ALA A 290 -17.81 -61.35 -19.78
C ALA A 290 -17.25 -60.61 -21.02
N PRO A 291 -16.41 -61.26 -21.86
CA PRO A 291 -15.84 -60.65 -23.05
C PRO A 291 -16.72 -60.94 -24.28
N THR A 292 -17.03 -59.91 -25.07
CA THR A 292 -17.33 -60.09 -26.50
C THR A 292 -16.30 -59.34 -27.32
N THR A 293 -15.74 -60.10 -28.25
CA THR A 293 -14.60 -59.86 -29.13
C THR A 293 -14.79 -58.70 -30.10
N THR A 294 -13.95 -57.66 -29.97
CA THR A 294 -13.22 -56.95 -31.05
C THR A 294 -12.33 -55.86 -30.41
N PRO A 295 -11.13 -55.56 -30.94
CA PRO A 295 -10.25 -54.57 -30.34
C PRO A 295 -10.62 -53.18 -30.86
N ASP A 296 -11.11 -52.29 -29.98
CA ASP A 296 -10.91 -50.87 -30.20
C ASP A 296 -10.93 -50.07 -28.89
N ARG A 297 -10.00 -49.12 -28.81
CA ARG A 297 -9.62 -48.29 -27.66
C ARG A 297 -10.78 -47.44 -27.13
N PHE A 298 -11.10 -47.54 -25.83
CA PHE A 298 -11.72 -46.44 -25.09
C PHE A 298 -11.22 -46.38 -23.63
N HIS A 299 -10.64 -45.23 -23.26
CA HIS A 299 -10.28 -44.87 -21.88
C HIS A 299 -11.54 -44.63 -21.05
N CYS A 300 -11.66 -45.31 -19.90
CA CYS A 300 -12.68 -45.04 -18.90
C CYS A 300 -12.20 -43.93 -17.95
N SER A 301 -12.90 -42.81 -17.94
CA SER A 301 -12.66 -41.67 -17.05
C SER A 301 -13.64 -41.70 -15.88
N CYS A 302 -13.14 -41.94 -14.67
CA CYS A 302 -13.92 -41.64 -13.47
C CYS A 302 -13.03 -41.37 -12.25
N ALA A 303 -13.33 -40.23 -11.61
CA ALA A 303 -12.92 -39.73 -10.29
C ALA A 303 -11.69 -38.80 -10.22
N ARG A 304 -11.88 -37.49 -10.48
CA ARG A 304 -11.04 -36.40 -9.95
C ARG A 304 -11.73 -35.74 -8.75
N HIS A 305 -11.01 -35.62 -7.63
CA HIS A 305 -11.44 -35.00 -6.37
C HIS A 305 -11.62 -33.47 -6.45
N SER A 306 -12.58 -32.94 -5.69
CA SER A 306 -12.97 -31.52 -5.65
C SER A 306 -12.20 -30.71 -4.60
N GLY A 307 -10.87 -30.63 -4.73
CA GLY A 307 -10.13 -29.46 -4.22
C GLY A 307 -10.34 -28.30 -5.21
N MET A 308 -10.63 -27.08 -4.75
CA MET A 308 -10.69 -25.93 -5.66
C MET A 308 -9.30 -25.68 -6.22
N SER A 309 -9.04 -26.22 -7.41
CA SER A 309 -7.84 -25.88 -8.18
C SER A 309 -7.86 -24.37 -8.45
N PRO A 310 -6.71 -23.68 -8.33
CA PRO A 310 -6.61 -22.29 -8.77
C PRO A 310 -7.08 -22.20 -10.23
N ALA A 311 -7.93 -21.20 -10.52
CA ALA A 311 -8.37 -20.98 -11.89
C ALA A 311 -7.17 -20.56 -12.74
N LEU A 312 -7.04 -21.13 -13.93
CA LEU A 312 -6.05 -20.68 -14.90
C LEU A 312 -6.40 -19.24 -15.31
N LEU A 313 -5.46 -18.33 -15.13
CA LEU A 313 -5.55 -16.97 -15.64
C LEU A 313 -5.02 -16.98 -17.08
N THR A 314 -5.89 -16.64 -18.03
CA THR A 314 -5.53 -16.54 -19.45
C THR A 314 -5.85 -15.15 -19.97
N ALA A 315 -5.00 -14.67 -20.88
CA ALA A 315 -5.34 -13.60 -21.81
C ALA A 315 -5.86 -14.25 -23.10
N VAL A 316 -6.84 -13.60 -23.74
CA VAL A 316 -7.44 -14.06 -24.99
C VAL A 316 -7.49 -12.86 -25.93
N ASP A 317 -6.89 -12.99 -27.11
CA ASP A 317 -7.12 -12.04 -28.20
C ASP A 317 -8.54 -12.27 -28.73
N ALA A 318 -9.37 -11.24 -28.68
CA ALA A 318 -10.77 -11.29 -29.07
C ALA A 318 -11.09 -10.39 -30.27
N SER A 319 -10.06 -9.89 -30.99
CA SER A 319 -10.19 -8.89 -32.05
C SER A 319 -11.07 -9.33 -33.24
N ALA A 320 -11.31 -10.63 -33.41
CA ALA A 320 -12.21 -11.18 -34.42
C ALA A 320 -13.39 -11.98 -33.83
N HIS A 321 -13.51 -12.05 -32.50
CA HIS A 321 -14.49 -12.90 -31.84
C HIS A 321 -15.90 -12.36 -31.99
N VAL A 322 -16.87 -13.27 -32.11
CA VAL A 322 -18.29 -12.95 -31.96
C VAL A 322 -18.72 -13.28 -30.53
N HIS A 323 -19.11 -12.24 -29.79
CA HIS A 323 -19.63 -12.39 -28.43
C HIS A 323 -21.16 -12.29 -28.44
N LEU A 324 -21.84 -13.31 -27.95
CA LEU A 324 -23.30 -13.34 -27.82
C LEU A 324 -23.74 -12.86 -26.43
N ILE A 325 -24.47 -11.75 -26.34
CA ILE A 325 -24.97 -11.17 -25.10
C ILE A 325 -26.48 -11.39 -25.01
N ILE A 326 -26.95 -12.05 -23.96
CA ILE A 326 -28.37 -12.38 -23.76
C ILE A 326 -28.89 -11.59 -22.55
N GLY A 327 -29.82 -10.67 -22.80
CA GLY A 327 -30.47 -9.82 -21.79
C GLY A 327 -30.36 -8.30 -22.07
N SER A 328 -31.24 -7.52 -21.45
CA SER A 328 -31.46 -6.09 -21.77
C SER A 328 -31.07 -5.10 -20.65
N ASN A 329 -30.44 -5.61 -19.59
CA ASN A 329 -30.17 -4.84 -18.37
C ASN A 329 -28.86 -4.02 -18.46
N PRO A 330 -28.54 -3.16 -17.46
CA PRO A 330 -27.29 -2.39 -17.47
C PRO A 330 -26.03 -3.26 -17.54
N LEU A 331 -26.08 -4.49 -17.00
CA LEU A 331 -24.97 -5.44 -17.04
C LEU A 331 -24.71 -5.92 -18.48
N ALA A 332 -25.74 -6.15 -19.30
CA ALA A 332 -25.58 -6.39 -20.73
C ALA A 332 -24.85 -5.23 -21.42
N GLY A 333 -25.21 -3.98 -21.07
CA GLY A 333 -24.50 -2.80 -21.54
C GLY A 333 -23.00 -2.82 -21.17
N ALA A 334 -22.68 -3.21 -19.93
CA ALA A 334 -21.28 -3.34 -19.51
C ALA A 334 -20.52 -4.48 -20.23
N ARG A 335 -21.19 -5.60 -20.56
CA ARG A 335 -20.59 -6.69 -21.34
C ARG A 335 -20.31 -6.28 -22.78
N ILE A 336 -21.25 -5.59 -23.41
CA ILE A 336 -21.07 -5.03 -24.74
C ILE A 336 -19.91 -4.03 -24.79
N SER A 337 -19.81 -3.12 -23.80
CA SER A 337 -18.68 -2.19 -23.69
C SER A 337 -17.37 -2.95 -23.75
N ARG A 338 -17.26 -3.99 -22.91
CA ARG A 338 -16.03 -4.73 -22.75
C ARG A 338 -15.68 -5.53 -23.99
N SER A 339 -16.67 -6.10 -24.68
CA SER A 339 -16.48 -6.77 -25.98
C SER A 339 -15.91 -5.81 -27.03
N LEU A 340 -16.49 -4.62 -27.16
CA LEU A 340 -16.02 -3.62 -28.11
C LEU A 340 -14.60 -3.10 -27.78
N GLU A 341 -14.31 -2.88 -26.49
CA GLU A 341 -12.96 -2.47 -26.03
C GLU A 341 -11.85 -3.45 -26.41
N VAL A 342 -12.17 -4.74 -26.54
CA VAL A 342 -11.21 -5.80 -26.92
C VAL A 342 -11.31 -6.18 -28.40
N GLY A 343 -12.05 -5.42 -29.21
CA GLY A 343 -12.20 -5.65 -30.65
C GLY A 343 -13.21 -6.74 -31.05
N ALA A 344 -13.90 -7.36 -30.10
CA ALA A 344 -14.91 -8.37 -30.41
C ALA A 344 -16.19 -7.74 -30.98
N THR A 345 -16.91 -8.50 -31.80
CA THR A 345 -18.22 -8.12 -32.36
C THR A 345 -19.35 -8.61 -31.46
N PRO A 346 -20.03 -7.72 -30.71
CA PRO A 346 -21.14 -8.13 -29.85
C PRO A 346 -22.46 -8.28 -30.64
N ILE A 347 -23.16 -9.39 -30.40
CA ILE A 347 -24.54 -9.61 -30.84
C ILE A 347 -25.43 -9.67 -29.62
N LEU A 348 -26.44 -8.80 -29.57
CA LEU A 348 -27.43 -8.75 -28.49
C LEU A 348 -28.66 -9.57 -28.87
N ILE A 349 -29.06 -10.51 -28.01
CA ILE A 349 -30.36 -11.19 -28.07
C ILE A 349 -31.25 -10.66 -26.95
N ALA A 350 -32.34 -10.00 -27.32
CA ALA A 350 -33.39 -9.57 -26.42
C ALA A 350 -34.69 -9.34 -27.19
N PRO A 351 -35.87 -9.73 -26.66
CA PRO A 351 -37.15 -9.51 -27.33
C PRO A 351 -37.46 -8.01 -27.52
N GLU A 352 -38.14 -7.67 -28.61
CA GLU A 352 -38.56 -6.28 -28.91
C GLU A 352 -39.49 -5.68 -27.85
N SER A 353 -40.21 -6.53 -27.12
CA SER A 353 -41.12 -6.13 -26.03
C SER A 353 -40.42 -5.64 -24.77
N VAL A 354 -39.10 -5.84 -24.65
CA VAL A 354 -38.35 -5.52 -23.43
C VAL A 354 -37.75 -4.12 -23.52
N THR A 355 -37.95 -3.32 -22.47
CA THR A 355 -37.33 -1.99 -22.38
C THR A 355 -35.81 -2.11 -22.30
N LEU A 356 -35.13 -1.55 -23.31
CA LEU A 356 -33.67 -1.49 -23.33
C LEU A 356 -33.16 -0.40 -22.40
N HIS A 357 -32.07 -0.70 -21.69
CA HIS A 357 -31.32 0.32 -20.97
C HIS A 357 -30.74 1.37 -21.94
N TYR A 358 -30.71 2.65 -21.56
CA TYR A 358 -30.29 3.75 -22.45
C TYR A 358 -28.91 3.53 -23.09
N GLY A 359 -27.96 2.96 -22.34
CA GLY A 359 -26.61 2.66 -22.85
C GLY A 359 -26.56 1.55 -23.90
N LEU A 360 -27.57 0.66 -23.94
CA LEU A 360 -27.73 -0.34 -25.01
C LEU A 360 -28.35 0.30 -26.24
N ALA A 361 -29.44 1.07 -26.05
CA ALA A 361 -30.13 1.75 -27.14
C ALA A 361 -29.19 2.64 -27.96
N LYS A 362 -28.37 3.46 -27.27
CA LYS A 362 -27.37 4.32 -27.90
C LYS A 362 -26.40 3.55 -28.82
N ARG A 363 -25.91 2.37 -28.40
CA ARG A 363 -24.95 1.59 -29.20
C ARG A 363 -25.58 0.89 -30.40
N ILE A 364 -26.86 0.55 -30.30
CA ILE A 364 -27.62 -0.01 -31.41
C ILE A 364 -27.84 1.10 -32.47
N GLU A 365 -28.17 2.32 -32.02
CA GLU A 365 -28.27 3.50 -32.90
C GLU A 365 -26.94 3.86 -33.57
N GLU A 366 -25.82 3.72 -32.87
CA GLU A 366 -24.46 3.91 -33.41
C GLU A 366 -24.00 2.76 -34.33
N HIS A 367 -24.85 1.77 -34.62
CA HIS A 367 -24.53 0.56 -35.40
C HIS A 367 -23.33 -0.25 -34.88
N ALA A 368 -22.98 -0.09 -33.60
CA ALA A 368 -21.87 -0.81 -32.97
C ALA A 368 -22.25 -2.21 -32.47
N VAL A 369 -23.55 -2.54 -32.43
CA VAL A 369 -24.09 -3.80 -31.93
C VAL A 369 -25.20 -4.30 -32.85
N ARG A 370 -25.14 -5.57 -33.23
CA ARG A 370 -26.25 -6.23 -33.92
C ARG A 370 -27.28 -6.69 -32.89
N TRP A 371 -28.52 -6.23 -33.01
CA TRP A 371 -29.62 -6.62 -32.12
C TRP A 371 -30.57 -7.60 -32.81
N GLU A 372 -30.59 -8.84 -32.32
CA GLU A 372 -31.57 -9.86 -32.67
C GLU A 372 -32.80 -9.71 -31.75
N LYS A 373 -33.87 -9.16 -32.32
CA LYS A 373 -35.10 -8.75 -31.63
C LYS A 373 -36.03 -9.91 -31.27
N ARG A 374 -35.49 -10.97 -30.68
CA ARG A 374 -36.23 -12.20 -30.35
C ARG A 374 -35.67 -12.87 -29.10
N ASP A 375 -36.34 -13.92 -28.67
CA ASP A 375 -35.81 -14.83 -27.65
C ASP A 375 -34.66 -15.68 -28.20
N PHE A 376 -33.84 -16.19 -27.28
CA PHE A 376 -32.72 -17.07 -27.61
C PHE A 376 -33.18 -18.42 -28.17
N GLU A 377 -32.58 -18.84 -29.27
CA GLU A 377 -32.77 -20.14 -29.91
C GLU A 377 -31.46 -20.95 -29.89
N GLU A 378 -31.53 -22.28 -29.81
CA GLU A 378 -30.32 -23.12 -29.68
C GLU A 378 -29.40 -23.00 -30.91
N THR A 379 -29.97 -22.74 -32.08
CA THR A 379 -29.25 -22.54 -33.34
C THR A 379 -28.38 -21.29 -33.32
N ASP A 380 -28.68 -20.30 -32.47
CA ASP A 380 -27.91 -19.04 -32.39
C ASP A 380 -26.44 -19.27 -32.05
N LEU A 381 -26.16 -20.34 -31.30
CA LEU A 381 -24.80 -20.71 -30.92
C LEU A 381 -23.98 -21.21 -32.11
N THR A 382 -24.61 -21.63 -33.20
CA THR A 382 -23.99 -22.26 -34.38
C THR A 382 -24.32 -21.57 -35.70
N THR A 383 -25.02 -20.42 -35.68
CA THR A 383 -25.36 -19.67 -36.90
C THR A 383 -24.91 -18.21 -36.86
N LEU A 384 -24.65 -17.66 -35.66
CA LEU A 384 -24.30 -16.25 -35.48
C LEU A 384 -22.80 -16.02 -35.34
N GLY A 385 -22.00 -17.07 -35.23
CA GLY A 385 -20.54 -16.97 -35.19
C GLY A 385 -19.92 -16.65 -36.55
N ARG A 386 -18.60 -16.53 -36.56
CA ARG A 386 -17.81 -16.25 -37.78
C ARG A 386 -17.58 -17.52 -38.60
N ASP A 387 -17.38 -17.33 -39.91
CA ASP A 387 -17.22 -18.41 -40.88
C ASP A 387 -16.02 -19.32 -40.57
N GLU A 388 -14.94 -18.75 -40.01
CA GLU A 388 -13.69 -19.46 -39.67
C GLU A 388 -13.85 -20.56 -38.61
N VAL A 389 -14.94 -20.52 -37.83
CA VAL A 389 -15.24 -21.49 -36.77
C VAL A 389 -16.59 -22.16 -36.98
N ASP A 390 -16.96 -22.38 -38.25
CA ASP A 390 -18.22 -23.02 -38.68
C ASP A 390 -19.46 -22.33 -38.08
N HIS A 391 -19.43 -20.98 -38.03
CA HIS A 391 -20.47 -20.12 -37.47
C HIS A 391 -20.78 -20.36 -35.99
N VAL A 392 -19.89 -21.01 -35.24
CA VAL A 392 -20.00 -21.15 -33.78
C VAL A 392 -19.60 -19.85 -33.09
N VAL A 393 -20.39 -19.38 -32.12
CA VAL A 393 -20.05 -18.15 -31.37
C VAL A 393 -18.87 -18.38 -30.42
N ASP A 394 -17.97 -17.40 -30.30
CA ASP A 394 -16.73 -17.55 -29.52
C ASP A 394 -16.94 -17.39 -28.01
N ALA A 395 -17.95 -16.62 -27.57
CA ALA A 395 -18.30 -16.51 -26.15
C ALA A 395 -19.76 -16.09 -25.93
N VAL A 396 -20.34 -16.53 -24.81
CA VAL A 396 -21.73 -16.22 -24.42
C VAL A 396 -21.79 -15.56 -23.05
N PHE A 397 -22.50 -14.43 -22.96
CA PHE A 397 -22.78 -13.70 -21.72
C PHE A 397 -24.27 -13.67 -21.44
N VAL A 398 -24.71 -14.39 -20.40
CA VAL A 398 -26.09 -14.40 -19.95
C VAL A 398 -26.25 -13.43 -18.79
N THR A 399 -26.99 -12.35 -19.02
CA THR A 399 -27.20 -11.28 -18.03
C THR A 399 -28.61 -11.26 -17.46
N ALA A 400 -29.55 -11.99 -18.06
CA ALA A 400 -30.86 -12.28 -17.48
C ALA A 400 -30.66 -13.13 -16.20
N GLY A 401 -31.19 -12.67 -15.05
CA GLY A 401 -30.76 -13.09 -13.71
C GLY A 401 -30.68 -14.61 -13.43
N GLY A 402 -29.72 -14.99 -12.57
CA GLY A 402 -29.28 -16.37 -12.31
C GLY A 402 -30.31 -17.38 -11.77
N LYS A 403 -31.58 -17.01 -11.59
CA LYS A 403 -32.68 -17.93 -11.22
C LYS A 403 -33.54 -18.39 -12.42
N SER A 404 -33.21 -17.97 -13.64
CA SER A 404 -33.94 -18.38 -14.84
C SER A 404 -33.51 -19.77 -15.32
N ALA A 405 -34.48 -20.66 -15.57
CA ALA A 405 -34.24 -21.96 -16.22
C ALA A 405 -33.50 -21.83 -17.57
N LEU A 406 -33.63 -20.66 -18.22
CA LEU A 406 -32.94 -20.34 -19.46
C LEU A 406 -31.41 -20.31 -19.28
N GLY A 407 -30.89 -19.76 -18.18
CA GLY A 407 -29.45 -19.68 -17.93
C GLY A 407 -28.81 -21.06 -17.79
N THR A 408 -29.49 -22.00 -17.11
CA THR A 408 -29.04 -23.39 -17.00
C THR A 408 -29.06 -24.11 -18.35
N ARG A 409 -30.10 -23.89 -19.17
CA ARG A 409 -30.19 -24.44 -20.52
C ARG A 409 -29.06 -23.94 -21.42
N ILE A 410 -28.86 -22.62 -21.50
CA ILE A 410 -27.78 -22.00 -22.29
C ILE A 410 -26.42 -22.53 -21.84
N SER A 411 -26.17 -22.55 -20.53
CA SER A 411 -24.92 -23.05 -19.95
C SER A 411 -24.63 -24.51 -20.33
N THR A 412 -25.65 -25.37 -20.35
CA THR A 412 -25.54 -26.78 -20.76
C THR A 412 -25.21 -26.91 -22.25
N LEU A 413 -25.89 -26.15 -23.10
CA LEU A 413 -25.64 -26.11 -24.55
C LEU A 413 -24.23 -25.62 -24.87
N CYS A 414 -23.80 -24.53 -24.23
CA CYS A 414 -22.45 -23.98 -24.41
C CYS A 414 -21.38 -25.01 -24.02
N ARG A 415 -21.53 -25.70 -22.89
CA ARG A 415 -20.59 -26.78 -22.49
C ARG A 415 -20.53 -27.92 -23.50
N ARG A 416 -21.68 -28.31 -24.08
CA ARG A 416 -21.73 -29.35 -25.14
C ARG A 416 -20.97 -28.92 -26.39
N LEU A 417 -21.08 -27.66 -26.77
CA LEU A 417 -20.41 -27.06 -27.94
C LEU A 417 -18.99 -26.56 -27.64
N ARG A 418 -18.51 -26.69 -26.40
CA ARG A 418 -17.23 -26.13 -25.91
C ARG A 418 -17.13 -24.60 -26.05
N VAL A 419 -18.27 -23.91 -26.04
CA VAL A 419 -18.34 -22.45 -26.07
C VAL A 419 -18.17 -21.89 -24.64
N PRO A 420 -17.23 -20.95 -24.40
CA PRO A 420 -17.13 -20.21 -23.15
C PRO A 420 -18.43 -19.49 -22.78
N VAL A 421 -18.92 -19.68 -21.55
CA VAL A 421 -20.16 -19.06 -21.06
C VAL A 421 -19.95 -18.39 -19.70
N ASN A 422 -20.48 -17.18 -19.56
CA ASN A 422 -20.54 -16.43 -18.31
C ASN A 422 -22.01 -16.11 -17.98
N VAL A 423 -22.50 -16.61 -16.85
CA VAL A 423 -23.88 -16.38 -16.38
C VAL A 423 -23.84 -15.50 -15.13
N ALA A 424 -24.52 -14.35 -15.18
CA ALA A 424 -24.59 -13.42 -14.08
C ALA A 424 -25.22 -14.08 -12.83
N ASP A 425 -24.63 -13.79 -11.66
CA ASP A 425 -25.05 -14.29 -10.34
C ASP A 425 -25.11 -15.83 -10.19
N ALA A 426 -24.55 -16.59 -11.14
CA ALA A 426 -24.52 -18.05 -11.10
C ALA A 426 -23.13 -18.61 -11.47
N PRO A 427 -22.12 -18.49 -10.58
CA PRO A 427 -20.74 -18.94 -10.86
C PRO A 427 -20.62 -20.42 -11.24
N ASN A 428 -21.50 -21.28 -10.74
CA ASN A 428 -21.56 -22.71 -11.07
C ASN A 428 -22.01 -22.98 -12.52
N LEU A 429 -22.65 -22.01 -13.18
CA LEU A 429 -23.05 -22.08 -14.58
C LEU A 429 -22.01 -21.48 -15.53
N CYS A 430 -20.98 -20.81 -15.01
CA CYS A 430 -19.91 -20.25 -15.81
C CYS A 430 -18.87 -21.32 -16.18
N THR A 431 -18.23 -21.16 -17.34
CA THR A 431 -16.97 -21.83 -17.70
C THR A 431 -15.78 -20.87 -17.64
N PHE A 432 -16.03 -19.56 -17.60
CA PHE A 432 -15.01 -18.54 -17.33
C PHE A 432 -15.56 -17.38 -16.47
N THR A 433 -14.67 -16.67 -15.80
CA THR A 433 -14.99 -15.51 -14.96
C THR A 433 -14.20 -14.30 -15.41
N LEU A 434 -14.86 -13.14 -15.49
CA LEU A 434 -14.17 -11.88 -15.80
C LEU A 434 -13.38 -11.38 -14.59
N LEU A 435 -12.15 -10.93 -14.86
CA LEU A 435 -11.23 -10.41 -13.86
C LEU A 435 -11.53 -8.94 -13.54
N SER A 436 -11.08 -8.48 -12.38
CA SER A 436 -10.95 -7.05 -12.12
C SER A 436 -9.72 -6.53 -12.83
N THR A 437 -9.90 -5.88 -13.98
CA THR A 437 -8.81 -5.45 -14.86
C THR A 437 -8.44 -3.98 -14.72
N HIS A 438 -7.16 -3.65 -14.84
CA HIS A 438 -6.61 -2.33 -15.13
C HIS A 438 -5.90 -2.40 -16.49
N ASN A 439 -6.17 -1.43 -17.35
CA ASN A 439 -5.63 -1.36 -18.71
C ASN A 439 -4.91 -0.02 -18.87
N SER A 440 -3.69 -0.04 -19.41
CA SER A 440 -2.92 1.14 -19.80
C SER A 440 -2.15 0.82 -21.09
N GLY A 441 -2.75 1.07 -22.26
CA GLY A 441 -2.20 0.62 -23.54
C GLY A 441 -2.02 -0.91 -23.56
N PRO A 442 -0.86 -1.45 -23.97
CA PRO A 442 -0.60 -2.89 -23.98
C PRO A 442 -0.43 -3.50 -22.58
N LEU A 443 -0.23 -2.69 -21.54
CA LEU A 443 -0.13 -3.18 -20.17
C LEU A 443 -1.53 -3.48 -19.62
N GLN A 444 -1.77 -4.75 -19.32
CA GLN A 444 -3.01 -5.23 -18.71
C GLN A 444 -2.72 -5.98 -17.41
N ILE A 445 -3.51 -5.71 -16.37
CA ILE A 445 -3.40 -6.36 -15.07
C ILE A 445 -4.77 -6.88 -14.68
N GLY A 446 -4.90 -8.19 -14.51
CA GLY A 446 -6.12 -8.85 -14.05
C GLY A 446 -5.99 -9.36 -12.62
N VAL A 447 -6.97 -9.05 -11.77
CA VAL A 447 -7.05 -9.57 -10.40
C VAL A 447 -8.29 -10.44 -10.23
N THR A 448 -8.11 -11.66 -9.69
CA THR A 448 -9.21 -12.56 -9.29
C THR A 448 -9.08 -12.98 -7.84
N THR A 449 -10.21 -13.27 -7.21
CA THR A 449 -10.31 -13.93 -5.90
C THR A 449 -11.04 -15.26 -6.03
N SER A 450 -10.99 -15.88 -7.22
CA SER A 450 -11.69 -17.15 -7.55
C SER A 450 -13.19 -17.10 -7.19
N GLY A 451 -13.82 -15.94 -7.41
CA GLY A 451 -15.23 -15.69 -7.13
C GLY A 451 -15.58 -15.45 -5.65
N LYS A 452 -14.61 -15.39 -4.73
CA LYS A 452 -14.87 -15.25 -3.28
C LYS A 452 -14.95 -13.80 -2.77
N GLY A 453 -14.46 -12.82 -3.53
CA GLY A 453 -14.47 -11.42 -3.10
C GLY A 453 -14.26 -10.43 -4.25
N CYS A 454 -15.34 -10.07 -4.95
CA CYS A 454 -15.29 -9.14 -6.09
C CYS A 454 -14.84 -7.72 -5.68
N LYS A 455 -15.31 -7.23 -4.52
CA LYS A 455 -14.90 -5.92 -3.98
C LYS A 455 -13.43 -5.89 -3.56
N LEU A 456 -12.93 -7.00 -3.01
CA LEU A 456 -11.53 -7.15 -2.63
C LEU A 456 -10.62 -7.16 -3.87
N ALA A 457 -10.96 -7.93 -4.90
CA ALA A 457 -10.25 -7.91 -6.19
C ALA A 457 -10.17 -6.48 -6.77
N SER A 458 -11.27 -5.73 -6.68
CA SER A 458 -11.34 -4.33 -7.13
C SER A 458 -10.50 -3.36 -6.30
N ARG A 459 -10.32 -3.62 -5.00
CA ARG A 459 -9.43 -2.84 -4.12
C ARG A 459 -7.97 -3.15 -4.42
N ILE A 460 -7.60 -4.44 -4.48
CA ILE A 460 -6.23 -4.87 -4.81
C ILE A 460 -5.78 -4.30 -6.15
N ARG A 461 -6.62 -4.40 -7.19
CA ARG A 461 -6.33 -3.77 -8.49
C ARG A 461 -6.05 -2.28 -8.38
N ARG A 462 -6.81 -1.53 -7.57
CA ARG A 462 -6.61 -0.08 -7.39
C ARG A 462 -5.28 0.24 -6.70
N GLU A 463 -4.89 -0.54 -5.70
CA GLU A 463 -3.58 -0.40 -5.04
C GLU A 463 -2.44 -0.68 -6.02
N ILE A 464 -2.55 -1.76 -6.82
CA ILE A 464 -1.56 -2.08 -7.86
C ILE A 464 -1.47 -0.94 -8.88
N ALA A 465 -2.61 -0.48 -9.41
CA ALA A 465 -2.63 0.61 -10.39
C ALA A 465 -2.03 1.92 -9.84
N ALA A 466 -2.26 2.23 -8.56
CA ALA A 466 -1.72 3.42 -7.91
C ALA A 466 -0.20 3.33 -7.63
N ALA A 467 0.35 2.13 -7.51
CA ALA A 467 1.77 1.91 -7.27
C ALA A 467 2.62 2.01 -8.56
N LEU A 468 1.99 1.82 -9.73
CA LEU A 468 2.68 1.87 -11.02
C LEU A 468 3.01 3.32 -11.41
N PRO A 469 4.16 3.56 -12.06
CA PRO A 469 4.48 4.87 -12.63
C PRO A 469 3.46 5.26 -13.70
N ASN A 470 3.19 6.56 -13.80
CA ASN A 470 2.49 7.11 -14.96
C ASN A 470 3.28 6.80 -16.23
N ASP A 471 2.58 6.64 -17.36
CA ASP A 471 3.15 6.36 -18.69
C ASP A 471 3.91 5.04 -18.85
N LEU A 472 3.79 4.11 -17.89
CA LEU A 472 4.37 2.78 -18.04
C LEU A 472 3.78 2.01 -19.23
N GLY A 473 2.48 2.17 -19.51
CA GLY A 473 1.83 1.54 -20.68
C GLY A 473 2.48 1.91 -22.02
N PRO A 474 2.57 3.21 -22.36
CA PRO A 474 3.33 3.69 -23.52
C PRO A 474 4.80 3.22 -23.54
N ALA A 475 5.46 3.12 -22.38
CA ALA A 475 6.82 2.58 -22.33
C ALA A 475 6.89 1.09 -22.72
N VAL A 476 5.92 0.26 -22.30
CA VAL A 476 5.83 -1.14 -22.73
C VAL A 476 5.69 -1.24 -24.25
N GLU A 477 4.86 -0.39 -24.86
CA GLU A 477 4.68 -0.34 -26.32
C GLU A 477 5.97 0.04 -27.06
N ARG A 478 6.68 1.06 -26.57
CA ARG A 478 7.96 1.49 -27.13
C ARG A 478 9.00 0.38 -27.06
N LEU A 479 9.19 -0.24 -25.89
CA LEU A 479 10.16 -1.34 -25.72
C LEU A 479 9.80 -2.56 -26.59
N GLY A 480 8.51 -2.86 -26.75
CA GLY A 480 8.04 -3.89 -27.68
C GLY A 480 8.35 -3.57 -29.14
N THR A 481 8.19 -2.32 -29.55
CA THR A 481 8.56 -1.85 -30.90
C THR A 481 10.06 -1.96 -31.15
N VAL A 482 10.90 -1.66 -30.15
CA VAL A 482 12.35 -1.85 -30.22
C VAL A 482 12.70 -3.30 -30.43
N ARG A 483 12.10 -4.19 -29.62
CA ARG A 483 12.30 -5.64 -29.72
C ARG A 483 12.02 -6.12 -31.14
N ARG A 484 10.87 -5.73 -31.71
CA ARG A 484 10.47 -6.10 -33.07
C ARG A 484 11.46 -5.59 -34.12
N LYS A 485 11.87 -4.32 -34.04
CA LYS A 485 12.86 -3.72 -34.96
C LYS A 485 14.23 -4.41 -34.89
N ILE A 486 14.68 -4.80 -33.69
CA ILE A 486 15.94 -5.54 -33.52
C ILE A 486 15.83 -6.89 -34.21
N TRP A 487 14.74 -7.63 -33.95
CA TRP A 487 14.50 -8.94 -34.54
C TRP A 487 14.41 -8.88 -36.07
N GLU A 488 13.59 -7.96 -36.62
CA GLU A 488 13.47 -7.76 -38.07
C GLU A 488 14.83 -7.47 -38.73
N GLN A 489 15.69 -6.67 -38.08
CA GLN A 489 17.02 -6.35 -38.59
C GLN A 489 18.00 -7.53 -38.49
N ASP A 490 17.93 -8.34 -37.43
CA ASP A 490 18.80 -9.49 -37.20
C ASP A 490 18.44 -10.70 -38.08
N HIS A 491 17.15 -10.84 -38.44
CA HIS A 491 16.62 -11.92 -39.26
C HIS A 491 16.24 -11.50 -40.69
N ALA A 492 16.53 -10.25 -41.11
CA ALA A 492 16.34 -9.80 -42.50
C ALA A 492 17.09 -10.66 -43.56
N SER A 493 18.04 -11.49 -43.14
CA SER A 493 18.79 -12.44 -44.00
C SER A 493 18.13 -13.82 -44.11
N GLU A 494 17.19 -14.14 -43.23
CA GLU A 494 16.48 -15.42 -43.11
C GLU A 494 14.99 -15.17 -43.34
N ALA A 495 14.62 -14.85 -44.58
CA ALA A 495 13.22 -14.66 -44.94
C ALA A 495 12.48 -16.00 -44.87
N GLY A 496 11.75 -16.26 -43.78
CA GLY A 496 10.75 -17.33 -43.74
C GLY A 496 10.37 -17.98 -42.40
N ALA A 497 10.93 -17.59 -41.24
CA ALA A 497 10.55 -18.21 -39.96
C ALA A 497 9.55 -17.37 -39.16
N ASP A 498 8.51 -18.02 -38.60
CA ASP A 498 7.39 -17.42 -37.86
C ASP A 498 7.85 -16.65 -36.61
N LEU A 499 7.32 -15.43 -36.45
CA LEU A 499 7.62 -14.44 -35.40
C LEU A 499 7.32 -14.90 -33.95
N GLU A 500 6.53 -15.96 -33.76
CA GLU A 500 5.99 -16.36 -32.45
C GLU A 500 6.59 -17.68 -31.90
N ALA A 501 7.36 -18.43 -32.69
CA ALA A 501 7.76 -19.80 -32.32
C ALA A 501 9.05 -19.88 -31.46
N GLU A 502 9.89 -18.85 -31.44
CA GLU A 502 11.12 -18.82 -30.63
C GLU A 502 10.91 -18.20 -29.23
N ASP A 503 9.69 -17.75 -28.92
CA ASP A 503 9.36 -17.03 -27.68
C ASP A 503 9.37 -17.92 -26.42
N GLU A 504 9.24 -19.25 -26.54
CA GLU A 504 9.23 -20.14 -25.36
C GLU A 504 10.64 -20.57 -24.89
N GLU A 505 11.68 -20.45 -25.72
CA GLU A 505 13.02 -20.99 -25.40
C GLU A 505 13.93 -20.01 -24.66
N THR A 506 13.56 -18.73 -24.61
CA THR A 506 14.32 -17.66 -23.93
C THR A 506 13.90 -17.40 -22.48
N GLY A 507 12.89 -18.13 -21.99
CA GLY A 507 12.50 -18.17 -20.58
C GLY A 507 13.47 -19.00 -19.76
N GLN A 508 14.47 -18.35 -19.17
CA GLN A 508 15.45 -18.92 -18.21
C GLN A 508 16.21 -20.17 -18.69
N THR A 509 17.32 -19.95 -19.39
CA THR A 509 18.34 -21.00 -19.57
C THR A 509 19.74 -20.49 -19.21
N ALA A 510 20.61 -21.41 -18.76
CA ALA A 510 22.01 -21.20 -18.38
C ALA A 510 22.88 -20.42 -19.41
N THR A 511 22.32 -20.21 -20.59
CA THR A 511 22.78 -19.34 -21.69
C THR A 511 22.87 -17.86 -21.32
N PHE A 512 22.11 -17.36 -20.32
CA PHE A 512 22.20 -15.96 -19.84
C PHE A 512 23.55 -15.61 -19.17
N ASN A 513 24.35 -16.60 -18.77
CA ASN A 513 25.71 -16.40 -18.23
C ASN A 513 26.83 -16.88 -19.17
N LYS A 514 26.49 -17.38 -20.37
CA LYS A 514 27.49 -17.90 -21.31
C LYS A 514 28.33 -16.75 -21.88
N LEU A 515 29.66 -16.83 -21.71
CA LEU A 515 30.63 -15.85 -22.23
C LEU A 515 30.63 -15.89 -23.76
N VAL A 516 30.41 -14.75 -24.40
CA VAL A 516 30.36 -14.62 -25.86
C VAL A 516 31.64 -13.94 -26.34
N LEU A 517 32.41 -14.62 -27.21
CA LEU A 517 33.67 -14.10 -27.73
C LEU A 517 33.44 -13.09 -28.88
N PRO A 518 34.38 -12.17 -29.15
CA PRO A 518 34.20 -11.10 -30.13
C PRO A 518 34.08 -11.54 -31.60
N SER A 519 34.37 -12.81 -31.93
CA SER A 519 34.61 -13.29 -33.29
C SER A 519 33.39 -13.81 -34.07
N ASP A 520 32.19 -13.92 -33.46
CA ASP A 520 31.02 -14.49 -34.13
C ASP A 520 30.00 -13.41 -34.59
N ALA A 521 29.48 -13.53 -35.81
CA ALA A 521 28.39 -12.66 -36.29
C ALA A 521 27.07 -12.92 -35.52
N GLU A 522 26.82 -14.18 -35.14
CA GLU A 522 25.72 -14.56 -34.25
C GLU A 522 25.85 -13.95 -32.84
N ALA A 523 27.09 -13.76 -32.38
CA ALA A 523 27.36 -13.10 -31.10
C ALA A 523 26.92 -11.64 -31.08
N ALA A 524 26.97 -10.92 -32.21
CA ALA A 524 26.48 -9.54 -32.30
C ALA A 524 24.94 -9.47 -32.25
N LYS A 525 24.25 -10.40 -32.93
CA LYS A 525 22.77 -10.52 -32.87
C LYS A 525 22.29 -10.79 -31.44
N ALA A 526 22.92 -11.74 -30.75
CA ALA A 526 22.60 -12.10 -29.37
C ALA A 526 22.84 -10.96 -28.35
N ARG A 527 23.79 -10.04 -28.62
CA ARG A 527 24.11 -8.92 -27.71
C ARG A 527 22.98 -7.89 -27.61
N ARG A 528 22.34 -7.53 -28.74
CA ARG A 528 21.28 -6.49 -28.76
C ARG A 528 20.02 -6.93 -28.02
N MET A 529 19.55 -8.16 -28.28
CA MET A 529 18.38 -8.73 -27.62
C MET A 529 18.63 -8.99 -26.12
N ARG A 530 19.83 -9.45 -25.75
CA ARG A 530 20.23 -9.66 -24.35
C ARG A 530 20.28 -8.34 -23.57
N TRP A 531 20.78 -7.28 -24.19
CA TRP A 531 20.81 -5.96 -23.57
C TRP A 531 19.41 -5.38 -23.32
N LEU A 532 18.49 -5.51 -24.29
CA LEU A 532 17.11 -5.06 -24.10
C LEU A 532 16.45 -5.82 -22.95
N SER A 533 16.71 -7.12 -22.86
CA SER A 533 16.26 -7.97 -21.74
C SER A 533 16.84 -7.52 -20.40
N GLN A 534 18.14 -7.16 -20.35
CA GLN A 534 18.77 -6.62 -19.14
C GLN A 534 18.15 -5.30 -18.67
N ILE A 535 17.77 -4.41 -19.60
CA ILE A 535 17.11 -3.16 -19.22
C ILE A 535 15.73 -3.43 -18.64
N CYS A 536 14.92 -4.26 -19.29
CA CYS A 536 13.59 -4.59 -18.80
C CYS A 536 13.63 -5.26 -17.43
N GLU A 537 14.65 -6.07 -17.15
CA GLU A 537 14.81 -6.81 -15.89
C GLU A 537 15.35 -5.93 -14.74
N TYR A 538 16.44 -5.19 -14.99
CA TYR A 538 17.20 -4.53 -13.92
C TYR A 538 16.87 -3.05 -13.71
N TRP A 539 16.20 -2.39 -14.65
CA TRP A 539 15.83 -0.99 -14.46
C TRP A 539 14.56 -0.83 -13.62
N PRO A 540 14.52 0.15 -12.69
CA PRO A 540 13.29 0.49 -12.00
C PRO A 540 12.18 0.87 -12.98
N LEU A 541 10.93 0.44 -12.73
CA LEU A 541 9.77 0.74 -13.59
C LEU A 541 9.62 2.22 -13.92
N ARG A 542 9.95 3.12 -12.97
CA ARG A 542 9.90 4.58 -13.16
C ARG A 542 10.88 5.07 -14.23
N ARG A 543 12.04 4.40 -14.35
CA ARG A 543 13.05 4.73 -15.35
C ARG A 543 12.62 4.21 -16.72
N LEU A 544 12.05 3.00 -16.79
CA LEU A 544 11.47 2.47 -18.02
C LEU A 544 10.35 3.39 -18.55
N ALA A 545 9.49 3.87 -17.66
CA ALA A 545 8.43 4.83 -18.01
C ALA A 545 8.95 6.14 -18.63
N ALA A 546 10.18 6.57 -18.28
CA ALA A 546 10.77 7.82 -18.73
C ALA A 546 11.57 7.73 -20.06
N ILE A 547 11.70 6.54 -20.65
CA ILE A 547 12.39 6.33 -21.93
C ILE A 547 11.59 6.99 -23.06
N THR A 548 12.24 7.78 -23.91
CA THR A 548 11.62 8.38 -25.11
C THR A 548 11.98 7.61 -26.39
N ASP A 549 11.28 7.91 -27.48
CA ASP A 549 11.57 7.33 -28.81
C ASP A 549 12.96 7.73 -29.32
N GLU A 550 13.45 8.92 -28.95
CA GLU A 550 14.79 9.40 -29.27
C GLU A 550 15.86 8.59 -28.53
N ASP A 551 15.66 8.31 -27.23
CA ASP A 551 16.60 7.48 -26.46
C ASP A 551 16.73 6.09 -27.10
N VAL A 552 15.59 5.52 -27.47
CA VAL A 552 15.48 4.25 -28.18
C VAL A 552 16.26 4.25 -29.50
N GLU A 553 16.14 5.29 -30.31
CA GLU A 553 16.82 5.38 -31.60
C GLU A 553 18.34 5.54 -31.42
N GLN A 554 18.78 6.35 -30.45
CA GLN A 554 20.20 6.50 -30.11
C GLN A 554 20.85 5.17 -29.70
N ILE A 555 20.14 4.38 -28.90
CA ILE A 555 20.56 3.02 -28.52
C ILE A 555 20.75 2.14 -29.76
N LEU A 556 19.77 2.12 -30.66
CA LEU A 556 19.81 1.30 -31.87
C LEU A 556 20.95 1.72 -32.80
N GLN A 557 21.27 3.01 -32.86
CA GLN A 557 22.36 3.56 -33.66
C GLN A 557 23.75 3.25 -33.08
N ALA A 558 23.92 3.34 -31.75
CA ALA A 558 25.19 3.03 -31.08
C ALA A 558 25.68 1.60 -31.39
N TYR A 559 24.76 0.64 -31.40
CA TYR A 559 25.10 -0.76 -31.72
C TYR A 559 25.41 -1.00 -33.20
N LYS A 560 24.80 -0.26 -34.13
CA LYS A 560 25.16 -0.33 -35.57
C LYS A 560 26.60 0.11 -35.80
N GLN A 561 27.09 1.08 -35.02
CA GLN A 561 28.46 1.61 -35.13
C GLN A 561 29.50 0.68 -34.48
N GLU A 562 29.17 0.04 -33.34
CA GLU A 562 30.05 -0.98 -32.71
C GLU A 562 30.26 -2.21 -33.61
N ALA A 563 29.23 -2.63 -34.37
CA ALA A 563 29.35 -3.75 -35.31
C ALA A 563 30.31 -3.47 -36.49
N GLN A 564 30.62 -2.19 -36.76
CA GLN A 564 31.51 -1.76 -37.86
C GLN A 564 32.94 -1.46 -37.40
N ASN A 565 33.19 -1.26 -36.10
CA ASN A 565 34.50 -0.91 -35.53
C ASN A 565 35.10 -2.04 -34.68
N THR A 566 35.58 -3.10 -35.34
CA THR A 566 36.17 -4.29 -34.70
C THR A 566 37.65 -4.15 -34.29
N GLN A 567 38.13 -2.98 -33.83
CA GLN A 567 39.56 -2.80 -33.48
C GLN A 567 39.92 -2.01 -32.21
N SER A 568 38.99 -1.63 -31.34
CA SER A 568 39.36 -0.97 -30.06
C SER A 568 38.49 -1.46 -28.90
N GLY A 569 39.10 -2.20 -27.97
CA GLY A 569 38.45 -2.88 -26.84
C GLY A 569 37.93 -1.97 -25.71
N GLU A 570 37.39 -0.78 -26.01
CA GLU A 570 36.69 0.05 -25.04
C GLU A 570 35.19 0.05 -25.34
N THR A 571 34.42 -0.75 -24.60
CA THR A 571 32.96 -0.78 -24.67
C THR A 571 32.39 0.36 -23.81
N LYS A 572 32.02 1.48 -24.43
CA LYS A 572 31.18 2.48 -23.76
C LYS A 572 29.73 1.99 -23.76
N PRO A 573 28.97 2.09 -22.65
CA PRO A 573 27.57 1.70 -22.66
C PRO A 573 26.80 2.52 -23.72
N PRO A 574 25.90 1.88 -24.49
CA PRO A 574 25.21 2.46 -25.66
C PRO A 574 24.27 3.62 -25.30
N LEU A 575 23.95 3.78 -24.01
CA LEU A 575 23.11 4.85 -23.52
C LEU A 575 23.83 5.58 -22.38
N ASN A 576 23.87 6.91 -22.47
CA ASN A 576 24.32 7.73 -21.37
C ASN A 576 23.26 7.71 -20.26
N THR A 577 23.38 6.76 -19.33
CA THR A 577 22.53 6.66 -18.14
C THR A 577 22.52 7.96 -17.33
N ALA A 578 23.60 8.75 -17.40
CA ALA A 578 23.66 10.06 -16.78
C ALA A 578 22.76 11.10 -17.47
N LEU A 579 22.37 10.95 -18.75
CA LEU A 579 21.39 11.84 -19.41
C LEU A 579 19.94 11.54 -18.97
N LEU A 580 19.59 10.26 -18.81
CA LEU A 580 18.31 9.85 -18.22
C LEU A 580 18.23 10.25 -16.74
N ASP A 581 19.33 10.09 -16.00
CA ASP A 581 19.45 10.56 -14.64
C ASP A 581 19.61 12.10 -14.57
N SER A 582 20.07 12.80 -15.62
CA SER A 582 20.11 14.27 -15.62
C SER A 582 18.76 14.90 -15.92
N ARG A 583 17.83 14.20 -16.57
CA ARG A 583 16.39 14.58 -16.58
C ARG A 583 15.81 14.58 -15.16
N ARG A 584 16.45 13.90 -14.20
CA ARG A 584 16.17 13.94 -12.76
C ARG A 584 16.74 15.20 -12.07
N ASN A 585 17.77 15.82 -12.66
CA ASN A 585 18.46 17.03 -12.19
C ASN A 585 17.86 18.33 -12.73
N GLN A 586 16.65 18.30 -13.30
CA GLN A 586 15.90 19.54 -13.45
C GLN A 586 15.58 20.07 -12.06
N GLY A 587 15.92 21.33 -11.81
CA GLY A 587 15.61 21.98 -10.55
C GLY A 587 14.12 21.87 -10.26
N ARG A 588 13.79 21.68 -8.98
CA ARG A 588 12.42 21.48 -8.52
C ARG A 588 11.97 22.67 -7.71
N ILE A 589 10.79 23.18 -7.98
CA ILE A 589 10.18 24.25 -7.19
C ILE A 589 9.02 23.69 -6.39
N VAL A 590 9.08 23.86 -5.07
CA VAL A 590 8.03 23.50 -4.13
C VAL A 590 7.49 24.78 -3.51
N LEU A 591 6.19 25.01 -3.61
CA LEU A 591 5.48 26.13 -3.00
C LEU A 591 4.70 25.62 -1.80
N ALA A 592 5.10 25.98 -0.59
CA ALA A 592 4.52 25.38 0.63
C ALA A 592 4.01 26.42 1.62
N GLY A 593 2.89 26.09 2.27
CA GLY A 593 2.36 26.85 3.40
C GLY A 593 3.03 26.46 4.72
N SER A 594 3.45 27.45 5.49
CA SER A 594 4.07 27.28 6.81
C SER A 594 3.07 27.15 7.96
N GLY A 595 1.78 27.34 7.69
CA GLY A 595 0.79 27.49 8.75
C GLY A 595 0.82 28.89 9.42
N PRO A 596 0.02 29.09 10.48
CA PRO A 596 -0.19 30.41 11.09
C PRO A 596 0.98 30.89 11.98
N GLY A 597 1.67 29.96 12.66
CA GLY A 597 2.62 30.28 13.74
C GLY A 597 3.40 29.05 14.21
N HIS A 598 2.71 28.16 14.92
CA HIS A 598 3.30 27.03 15.63
C HIS A 598 3.92 25.97 14.70
N PRO A 599 5.13 25.43 15.00
CA PRO A 599 5.79 24.37 14.23
C PRO A 599 4.93 23.13 13.97
N ASP A 600 4.15 22.69 14.95
CA ASP A 600 3.30 21.48 14.81
C ASP A 600 2.10 21.65 13.88
N LEU A 601 1.82 22.89 13.46
CA LEU A 601 0.81 23.17 12.45
C LEU A 601 1.36 23.10 11.02
N LEU A 602 2.64 22.76 10.87
CA LEU A 602 3.21 22.38 9.58
C LEU A 602 2.61 21.04 9.13
N THR A 603 2.27 20.95 7.84
CA THR A 603 1.98 19.64 7.28
C THR A 603 3.25 18.80 7.25
N THR A 604 3.12 17.48 7.40
CA THR A 604 4.25 16.56 7.26
C THR A 604 4.94 16.70 5.90
N ALA A 605 4.20 17.08 4.86
CA ALA A 605 4.74 17.37 3.53
C ALA A 605 5.61 18.64 3.54
N THR A 606 5.15 19.73 4.15
CA THR A 606 5.95 20.97 4.28
C THR A 606 7.22 20.71 5.09
N LEU A 607 7.14 19.97 6.20
CA LEU A 607 8.33 19.62 7.01
C LEU A 607 9.35 18.81 6.20
N LYS A 608 8.89 17.83 5.41
CA LYS A 608 9.76 17.07 4.49
C LYS A 608 10.40 17.97 3.44
N ALA A 609 9.63 18.92 2.89
CA ALA A 609 10.14 19.88 1.92
C ALA A 609 11.21 20.80 2.54
N ILE A 610 11.01 21.28 3.77
CA ILE A 610 12.00 22.10 4.51
C ILE A 610 13.32 21.32 4.69
N ARG A 611 13.24 20.05 5.10
CA ARG A 611 14.43 19.21 5.33
C ARG A 611 15.16 18.80 4.04
N GLY A 612 14.43 18.71 2.92
CA GLY A 612 14.94 18.26 1.63
C GLY A 612 15.37 19.38 0.66
N ALA A 613 15.13 20.65 0.99
CA ALA A 613 15.44 21.78 0.11
C ALA A 613 16.94 22.14 0.10
N ASP A 614 17.41 22.56 -1.06
CA ASP A 614 18.76 23.11 -1.29
C ASP A 614 18.78 24.65 -1.14
N LEU A 615 17.63 25.30 -1.33
CA LEU A 615 17.43 26.75 -1.13
C LEU A 615 16.01 26.99 -0.62
N ILE A 616 15.87 27.78 0.44
CA ILE A 616 14.57 28.21 0.94
C ILE A 616 14.37 29.71 0.68
N LEU A 617 13.27 30.04 0.00
CA LEU A 617 12.81 31.40 -0.26
C LEU A 617 11.59 31.70 0.63
N ALA A 618 11.79 32.37 1.75
CA ALA A 618 10.76 32.62 2.76
C ALA A 618 10.16 34.04 2.66
N ASP A 619 8.85 34.17 2.88
CA ASP A 619 8.24 35.47 3.13
C ASP A 619 8.65 36.03 4.50
N LYS A 620 8.65 37.37 4.66
CA LYS A 620 8.96 38.05 5.92
C LYS A 620 8.08 37.62 7.09
N LEU A 621 6.84 37.21 6.79
CA LEU A 621 5.85 36.84 7.80
C LEU A 621 5.93 35.36 8.22
N VAL A 622 6.87 34.58 7.67
CA VAL A 622 7.09 33.21 8.15
C VAL A 622 7.58 33.28 9.61
N PRO A 623 6.92 32.59 10.56
CA PRO A 623 7.26 32.65 11.98
C PRO A 623 8.68 32.16 12.27
N ALA A 624 9.36 32.78 13.25
CA ALA A 624 10.70 32.38 13.65
C ALA A 624 10.81 30.91 14.09
N PRO A 625 9.87 30.34 14.88
CA PRO A 625 9.92 28.92 15.24
C PRO A 625 9.89 27.97 14.04
N VAL A 626 9.25 28.35 12.94
CA VAL A 626 9.26 27.56 11.70
C VAL A 626 10.62 27.67 10.99
N LEU A 627 11.23 28.86 10.98
CA LEU A 627 12.55 29.08 10.39
C LEU A 627 13.65 28.32 11.15
N GLU A 628 13.49 28.12 12.46
CA GLU A 628 14.41 27.32 13.29
C GLU A 628 14.46 25.83 12.91
N LEU A 629 13.41 25.31 12.25
CA LEU A 629 13.39 23.94 11.74
C LEU A 629 14.25 23.73 10.48
N VAL A 630 14.69 24.83 9.85
CA VAL A 630 15.49 24.75 8.64
C VAL A 630 16.89 24.19 8.99
N PRO A 631 17.36 23.15 8.28
CA PRO A 631 18.71 22.65 8.48
C PRO A 631 19.77 23.74 8.30
N ARG A 632 20.78 23.78 9.18
CA ARG A 632 21.87 24.79 9.11
C ARG A 632 22.62 24.80 7.77
N ARG A 633 22.63 23.68 7.04
CA ARG A 633 23.23 23.53 5.71
C ARG A 633 22.44 24.22 4.59
N THR A 634 21.17 24.55 4.83
CA THR A 634 20.25 25.03 3.80
C THR A 634 20.18 26.55 3.85
N PRO A 635 20.65 27.28 2.80
CA PRO A 635 20.55 28.72 2.75
C PRO A 635 19.08 29.19 2.72
N ILE A 636 18.79 30.24 3.48
CA ILE A 636 17.46 30.87 3.56
C ILE A 636 17.57 32.31 3.06
N GLN A 637 16.79 32.66 2.05
CA GLN A 637 16.56 34.03 1.62
C GLN A 637 15.20 34.50 2.10
N ILE A 638 15.18 35.54 2.95
CA ILE A 638 13.94 36.16 3.44
C ILE A 638 13.61 37.38 2.59
N ALA A 639 12.34 37.49 2.16
CA ALA A 639 11.84 38.61 1.37
C ALA A 639 12.07 39.96 2.07
N ARG A 640 12.73 40.91 1.41
CA ARG A 640 12.94 42.28 1.92
C ARG A 640 11.74 43.19 1.60
N LYS A 641 10.57 42.86 2.16
CA LYS A 641 9.33 43.62 1.93
C LYS A 641 9.24 44.84 2.86
N PHE A 642 9.27 46.04 2.28
CA PHE A 642 8.94 47.32 2.91
C PHE A 642 7.66 47.90 2.27
N PRO A 643 6.88 48.72 2.99
CA PRO A 643 5.72 49.40 2.40
C PRO A 643 6.11 50.13 1.11
N GLY A 644 5.41 49.85 0.00
CA GLY A 644 5.70 50.43 -1.32
C GLY A 644 6.68 49.66 -2.21
N ASN A 645 7.37 48.62 -1.71
CA ASN A 645 8.37 47.83 -2.48
C ASN A 645 8.05 46.33 -2.60
N ALA A 646 6.78 45.94 -2.43
CA ALA A 646 6.40 44.53 -2.35
C ALA A 646 6.62 43.76 -3.66
N ASP A 647 6.44 44.40 -4.81
CA ASP A 647 6.58 43.75 -6.12
C ASP A 647 8.05 43.52 -6.49
N GLN A 648 8.94 44.48 -6.26
CA GLN A 648 10.38 44.27 -6.54
C GLN A 648 10.97 43.16 -5.65
N ALA A 649 10.55 43.08 -4.38
CA ALA A 649 10.98 42.01 -3.49
C ALA A 649 10.46 40.63 -3.93
N GLN A 650 9.32 40.58 -4.62
CA GLN A 650 8.78 39.36 -5.20
C GLN A 650 9.58 38.95 -6.45
N ASP A 651 9.89 39.91 -7.33
CA ASP A 651 10.71 39.69 -8.52
C ASP A 651 12.13 39.23 -8.18
N GLU A 652 12.71 39.75 -7.09
CA GLU A 652 14.01 39.29 -6.57
C GLU A 652 13.96 37.80 -6.19
N LEU A 653 12.91 37.35 -5.49
CA LEU A 653 12.74 35.95 -5.12
C LEU A 653 12.50 35.05 -6.34
N HIS A 654 11.71 35.52 -7.29
CA HIS A 654 11.48 34.82 -8.55
C HIS A 654 12.79 34.60 -9.31
N ARG A 655 13.62 35.65 -9.44
CA ARG A 655 14.94 35.56 -10.07
C ARG A 655 15.86 34.57 -9.36
N LEU A 656 15.98 34.67 -8.03
CA LEU A 656 16.80 33.75 -7.23
C LEU A 656 16.33 32.30 -7.33
N GLY A 657 15.00 32.10 -7.35
CA GLY A 657 14.40 30.79 -7.57
C GLY A 657 14.78 30.23 -8.94
N LEU A 658 14.60 31.00 -10.00
CA LEU A 658 14.93 30.59 -11.36
C LEU A 658 16.42 30.25 -11.53
N GLU A 659 17.31 31.08 -10.98
CA GLU A 659 18.76 30.83 -11.00
C GLU A 659 19.13 29.51 -10.30
N ALA A 660 18.52 29.21 -9.16
CA ALA A 660 18.74 27.96 -8.44
C ALA A 660 18.14 26.75 -9.19
N LEU A 661 16.96 26.91 -9.80
CA LEU A 661 16.33 25.87 -10.61
C LEU A 661 17.16 25.52 -11.86
N GLN A 662 17.77 26.52 -12.50
CA GLN A 662 18.70 26.33 -13.62
C GLN A 662 19.98 25.58 -13.20
N GLN A 663 20.38 25.70 -11.93
CA GLN A 663 21.49 24.94 -11.34
C GLN A 663 21.09 23.51 -10.92
N GLY A 664 19.83 23.09 -11.16
CA GLY A 664 19.33 21.77 -10.79
C GLY A 664 18.95 21.61 -9.31
N LYS A 665 18.85 22.71 -8.55
CA LYS A 665 18.55 22.69 -7.11
C LYS A 665 17.07 22.51 -6.82
N THR A 666 16.77 21.94 -5.66
CA THR A 666 15.43 21.92 -5.07
C THR A 666 15.19 23.23 -4.31
N VAL A 667 14.35 24.10 -4.86
CA VAL A 667 13.94 25.37 -4.28
C VAL A 667 12.61 25.20 -3.55
N LEU A 668 12.57 25.59 -2.27
CA LEU A 668 11.35 25.68 -1.48
C LEU A 668 10.96 27.13 -1.29
N ARG A 669 9.80 27.51 -1.84
CA ARG A 669 9.14 28.78 -1.57
C ARG A 669 8.19 28.62 -0.38
N LEU A 670 8.59 29.15 0.77
CA LEU A 670 7.83 29.03 2.03
C LEU A 670 7.00 30.29 2.30
N LYS A 671 5.68 30.12 2.42
CA LYS A 671 4.70 31.20 2.55
C LYS A 671 3.92 31.04 3.85
N GLN A 672 3.60 32.14 4.52
CA GLN A 672 2.79 32.07 5.74
C GLN A 672 1.36 31.62 5.43
N GLY A 673 0.78 30.77 6.29
CA GLY A 673 -0.57 30.26 6.13
C GLY A 673 -0.65 29.27 4.96
N ASP A 674 -1.61 29.50 4.07
CA ASP A 674 -1.82 28.70 2.86
C ASP A 674 -1.35 29.46 1.60
N PRO A 675 -0.68 28.81 0.61
CA PRO A 675 -0.18 29.50 -0.57
C PRO A 675 -1.26 30.17 -1.43
N TYR A 676 -2.46 29.62 -1.49
CA TYR A 676 -3.52 30.07 -2.40
C TYR A 676 -4.55 30.98 -1.74
N LEU A 677 -4.65 31.00 -0.41
CA LEU A 677 -5.52 31.93 0.28
C LEU A 677 -4.82 33.29 0.54
N TYR A 678 -5.03 34.25 -0.35
CA TYR A 678 -4.40 35.59 -0.31
C TYR A 678 -2.86 35.59 -0.27
N GLY A 679 -2.24 34.45 -0.55
CA GLY A 679 -0.79 34.29 -0.57
C GLY A 679 -0.14 34.68 -1.90
N ARG A 680 -0.91 34.94 -2.98
CA ARG A 680 -0.40 35.10 -4.36
C ARG A 680 0.25 33.83 -4.95
N GLY A 681 0.01 32.64 -4.38
CA GLY A 681 0.67 31.42 -4.82
C GLY A 681 0.39 31.05 -6.28
N ALA A 682 -0.81 31.30 -6.79
CA ALA A 682 -1.15 31.03 -8.19
C ALA A 682 -0.33 31.87 -9.18
N GLU A 683 0.01 33.11 -8.83
CA GLU A 683 0.89 33.96 -9.64
C GLU A 683 2.30 33.37 -9.72
N GLU A 684 2.83 32.88 -8.60
CA GLU A 684 4.16 32.24 -8.56
C GLU A 684 4.18 30.94 -9.37
N VAL A 685 3.13 30.11 -9.27
CA VAL A 685 3.00 28.89 -10.09
C VAL A 685 2.97 29.21 -11.58
N ALA A 686 2.18 30.21 -11.99
CA ALA A 686 2.13 30.65 -13.39
C ALA A 686 3.50 31.14 -13.87
N TYR A 687 4.19 31.96 -13.06
CA TYR A 687 5.53 32.46 -13.36
C TYR A 687 6.55 31.33 -13.61
N PHE A 688 6.64 30.35 -12.71
CA PHE A 688 7.59 29.25 -12.88
C PHE A 688 7.22 28.33 -14.06
N ARG A 689 5.91 28.13 -14.30
CA ARG A 689 5.41 27.35 -15.44
C ARG A 689 5.78 27.99 -16.78
N GLU A 690 5.67 29.31 -16.90
CA GLU A 690 6.10 30.05 -18.10
C GLU A 690 7.60 29.88 -18.39
N HIS A 691 8.40 29.59 -17.36
CA HIS A 691 9.84 29.32 -17.47
C HIS A 691 10.19 27.83 -17.54
N GLY A 692 9.19 26.95 -17.73
CA GLY A 692 9.39 25.51 -17.92
C GLY A 692 9.47 24.68 -16.64
N TYR A 693 9.12 25.24 -15.47
CA TYR A 693 9.14 24.54 -14.19
C TYR A 693 7.73 24.42 -13.59
N GLU A 694 7.23 23.19 -13.46
CA GLU A 694 5.95 22.95 -12.79
C GLU A 694 6.14 22.87 -11.27
N ALA A 695 5.47 23.76 -10.54
CA ALA A 695 5.59 23.84 -9.09
C ALA A 695 4.74 22.80 -8.35
N ILE A 696 5.35 22.13 -7.37
CA ILE A 696 4.62 21.27 -6.43
C ILE A 696 4.04 22.18 -5.34
N VAL A 697 2.72 22.25 -5.24
CA VAL A 697 2.05 23.09 -4.23
C VAL A 697 1.62 22.25 -3.04
N LEU A 698 2.12 22.61 -1.85
CA LEU A 698 1.79 21.97 -0.58
C LEU A 698 0.86 22.89 0.23
N PRO A 699 -0.31 22.40 0.66
CA PRO A 699 -1.24 23.22 1.43
C PRO A 699 -0.67 23.56 2.79
N GLY A 700 -1.14 24.67 3.36
CA GLY A 700 -0.84 25.05 4.74
C GLY A 700 -2.10 25.34 5.54
N ILE A 701 -2.00 25.28 6.87
CA ILE A 701 -3.10 25.65 7.73
C ILE A 701 -3.30 27.17 7.66
N THR A 702 -4.45 27.60 7.13
CA THR A 702 -4.73 29.03 6.97
C THR A 702 -5.06 29.70 8.32
N SER A 703 -4.55 30.92 8.52
CA SER A 703 -4.89 31.76 9.69
C SER A 703 -6.38 32.10 9.75
N SER A 704 -7.06 32.18 8.60
CA SER A 704 -8.48 32.51 8.54
C SER A 704 -9.41 31.53 9.27
N LEU A 705 -8.98 30.27 9.43
CA LEU A 705 -9.73 29.24 10.15
C LEU A 705 -9.08 28.85 11.48
N SER A 706 -7.75 28.81 11.51
CA SER A 706 -7.01 28.40 12.70
C SER A 706 -6.95 29.48 13.77
N ALA A 707 -6.80 30.75 13.42
CA ALA A 707 -6.77 31.82 14.41
C ALA A 707 -8.08 31.94 15.19
N PRO A 708 -9.28 31.96 14.54
CA PRO A 708 -10.54 31.89 15.27
C PRO A 708 -10.61 30.68 16.20
N LEU A 709 -10.19 29.49 15.74
CA LEU A 709 -10.17 28.28 16.55
C LEU A 709 -9.33 28.46 17.83
N PHE A 710 -8.12 28.99 17.72
CA PHE A 710 -7.24 29.23 18.88
C PHE A 710 -7.73 30.36 19.79
N ALA A 711 -8.56 31.26 19.26
CA ALA A 711 -9.31 32.23 20.03
C ALA A 711 -10.66 31.69 20.52
N GLN A 712 -10.94 30.38 20.44
CA GLN A 712 -12.22 29.79 20.85
C GLN A 712 -13.44 30.42 20.14
N ILE A 713 -13.27 30.78 18.87
CA ILE A 713 -14.32 31.32 17.99
C ILE A 713 -14.55 30.28 16.88
N PRO A 714 -15.65 29.53 16.92
CA PRO A 714 -15.95 28.56 15.87
C PRO A 714 -16.26 29.29 14.55
N ALA A 715 -15.67 28.84 13.44
CA ALA A 715 -15.95 29.42 12.11
C ALA A 715 -17.44 29.28 11.72
N THR A 716 -18.07 28.18 12.12
CA THR A 716 -19.50 27.90 11.92
C THR A 716 -20.10 27.26 13.18
N HIS A 717 -21.38 27.47 13.40
CA HIS A 717 -22.16 26.87 14.48
C HIS A 717 -23.63 26.76 14.05
N ARG A 718 -24.23 25.57 14.13
CA ARG A 718 -25.53 25.20 13.50
C ARG A 718 -26.65 26.23 13.66
N SER A 719 -26.75 26.88 14.81
CA SER A 719 -27.84 27.83 15.13
C SER A 719 -27.40 29.30 15.14
N VAL A 720 -26.16 29.60 14.73
CA VAL A 720 -25.56 30.93 14.83
C VAL A 720 -24.92 31.36 13.51
N SER A 721 -24.14 30.49 12.88
CA SER A 721 -23.47 30.77 11.61
C SER A 721 -23.33 29.51 10.77
N ASP A 722 -23.96 29.48 9.59
CA ASP A 722 -23.88 28.36 8.64
C ASP A 722 -22.93 28.65 7.47
N GLN A 723 -22.35 29.86 7.43
CA GLN A 723 -21.48 30.33 6.36
C GLN A 723 -20.29 31.11 6.91
N ILE A 724 -19.14 30.95 6.25
CA ILE A 724 -17.95 31.76 6.50
C ILE A 724 -17.55 32.51 5.23
N LEU A 725 -17.24 33.79 5.39
CA LEU A 725 -16.71 34.64 4.33
C LEU A 725 -15.32 35.12 4.72
N ILE A 726 -14.34 34.87 3.85
CA ILE A 726 -12.96 35.34 4.05
C ILE A 726 -12.72 36.50 3.08
N CYS A 727 -12.33 37.64 3.64
CA CYS A 727 -12.07 38.86 2.91
C CYS A 727 -10.63 39.34 3.14
N THR A 728 -10.12 40.13 2.21
CA THR A 728 -8.94 40.96 2.43
C THR A 728 -9.38 42.38 2.79
N GLY A 729 -8.68 43.05 3.71
CA GLY A 729 -8.83 44.48 3.96
C GLY A 729 -7.98 45.36 3.03
N THR A 730 -7.12 44.76 2.20
CA THR A 730 -6.26 45.46 1.24
C THR A 730 -6.46 44.90 -0.16
N GLY A 731 -6.94 45.74 -1.08
CA GLY A 731 -7.02 45.44 -2.50
C GLY A 731 -5.72 45.72 -3.25
N ARG A 732 -5.72 45.47 -4.57
CA ARG A 732 -4.57 45.74 -5.44
C ARG A 732 -4.19 47.23 -5.38
N LYS A 733 -2.90 47.53 -5.24
CA LYS A 733 -2.35 48.89 -5.06
C LYS A 733 -2.88 49.64 -3.83
N GLY A 734 -3.33 48.92 -2.80
CA GLY A 734 -3.80 49.53 -1.54
C GLY A 734 -5.24 50.06 -1.58
N ALA A 735 -5.98 49.83 -2.66
CA ALA A 735 -7.39 50.23 -2.74
C ALA A 735 -8.24 49.47 -1.71
N SER A 736 -9.28 50.12 -1.16
CA SER A 736 -10.27 49.42 -0.34
C SER A 736 -11.12 48.47 -1.19
N PRO A 737 -11.21 47.19 -0.83
CA PRO A 737 -12.25 46.32 -1.37
C PRO A 737 -13.63 46.82 -0.93
N ASN A 738 -14.67 46.49 -1.71
CA ASN A 738 -16.04 46.73 -1.27
C ASN A 738 -16.31 45.82 -0.05
N PRO A 739 -16.83 46.37 1.07
CA PRO A 739 -17.17 45.56 2.22
C PRO A 739 -18.33 44.60 1.87
N PRO A 740 -18.37 43.41 2.48
CA PRO A 740 -19.49 42.50 2.30
C PRO A 740 -20.76 43.05 2.96
N GLU A 741 -21.92 42.59 2.48
CA GLU A 741 -23.22 42.90 3.10
C GLU A 741 -23.36 42.22 4.46
N TYR A 742 -24.13 42.81 5.38
CA TYR A 742 -24.43 42.16 6.66
C TYR A 742 -25.39 40.99 6.49
N LEU A 743 -25.01 39.84 7.02
CA LEU A 743 -25.84 38.64 7.17
C LEU A 743 -25.68 38.10 8.59
N SER A 744 -26.78 37.97 9.33
CA SER A 744 -26.74 37.57 10.74
C SER A 744 -26.23 36.14 10.98
N ASN A 745 -26.36 35.27 9.97
CA ASN A 745 -25.92 33.87 9.97
C ASN A 745 -24.53 33.66 9.34
N GLN A 746 -23.73 34.72 9.17
CA GLN A 746 -22.40 34.65 8.56
C GLN A 746 -21.30 35.05 9.55
N THR A 747 -20.21 34.29 9.56
CA THR A 747 -18.94 34.71 10.17
C THR A 747 -18.05 35.32 9.09
N VAL A 748 -17.58 36.55 9.29
CA VAL A 748 -16.66 37.21 8.34
C VAL A 748 -15.27 37.31 8.93
N VAL A 749 -14.26 36.92 8.17
CA VAL A 749 -12.85 36.99 8.56
C VAL A 749 -12.11 37.91 7.60
N PHE A 750 -11.64 39.05 8.11
CA PHE A 750 -10.85 40.01 7.35
C PHE A 750 -9.35 39.82 7.62
N LEU A 751 -8.63 39.37 6.61
CA LEU A 751 -7.18 39.32 6.59
C LEU A 751 -6.61 40.69 6.16
N MET A 752 -5.42 41.05 6.64
CA MET A 752 -4.71 42.27 6.19
C MET A 752 -5.55 43.56 6.34
N ALA A 753 -6.35 43.65 7.40
CA ALA A 753 -7.29 44.75 7.61
C ALA A 753 -6.89 45.73 8.72
N LEU A 754 -6.06 45.32 9.68
CA LEU A 754 -5.85 46.08 10.91
C LEU A 754 -5.25 47.48 10.70
N HIS A 755 -4.32 47.65 9.75
CA HIS A 755 -3.76 48.97 9.42
C HIS A 755 -4.76 49.99 8.85
N ARG A 756 -5.98 49.56 8.49
CA ARG A 756 -7.08 50.39 7.97
C ARG A 756 -8.39 50.09 8.69
N LEU A 757 -8.30 49.68 9.95
CA LEU A 757 -9.44 49.21 10.73
C LEU A 757 -10.55 50.27 10.81
N GLN A 758 -10.20 51.54 11.03
CA GLN A 758 -11.16 52.66 11.06
C GLN A 758 -11.96 52.76 9.75
N ASP A 759 -11.28 52.78 8.60
CA ASP A 759 -11.93 52.85 7.29
C ASP A 759 -12.85 51.65 7.06
N LEU A 760 -12.37 50.45 7.42
CA LEU A 760 -13.13 49.21 7.25
C LEU A 760 -14.40 49.22 8.11
N VAL A 761 -14.30 49.54 9.39
CA VAL A 761 -15.45 49.60 10.31
C VAL A 761 -16.46 50.64 9.83
N THR A 762 -15.98 51.83 9.42
CA THR A 762 -16.84 52.88 8.85
C THR A 762 -17.59 52.36 7.63
N SER A 763 -16.90 51.67 6.72
CA SER A 763 -17.51 51.12 5.50
C SER A 763 -18.53 50.00 5.76
N LEU A 764 -18.35 49.21 6.83
CA LEU A 764 -19.28 48.15 7.23
C LEU A 764 -20.56 48.71 7.86
N VAL A 765 -20.43 49.78 8.66
CA VAL A 765 -21.55 50.41 9.38
C VAL A 765 -22.33 51.38 8.49
N GLU A 766 -21.67 52.02 7.52
CA GLU A 766 -22.30 52.96 6.58
C GLU A 766 -22.74 52.29 5.26
N HIS A 767 -22.72 50.96 5.19
CA HIS A 767 -23.05 50.23 3.98
C HIS A 767 -24.50 50.52 3.52
N LYS A 768 -24.67 50.97 2.28
CA LYS A 768 -25.93 51.57 1.79
C LYS A 768 -27.12 50.62 1.74
N THR A 769 -26.89 49.31 1.58
CA THR A 769 -27.97 48.32 1.38
C THR A 769 -28.18 47.39 2.58
N SER A 770 -27.14 47.09 3.34
CA SER A 770 -27.17 46.18 4.49
C SER A 770 -25.98 46.47 5.42
N ALA A 771 -26.18 47.40 6.34
CA ALA A 771 -25.18 47.86 7.29
C ALA A 771 -25.02 46.89 8.47
N TYR A 772 -23.79 46.77 8.98
CA TYR A 772 -23.50 46.00 10.18
C TYR A 772 -23.98 46.79 11.42
N PRO A 773 -24.75 46.17 12.34
CA PRO A 773 -25.04 46.77 13.64
C PRO A 773 -23.75 47.05 14.43
N LEU A 774 -23.65 48.21 15.08
CA LEU A 774 -22.49 48.55 15.95
C LEU A 774 -22.30 47.55 17.10
N THR A 775 -23.38 46.92 17.56
CA THR A 775 -23.37 45.88 18.59
C THR A 775 -22.89 44.52 18.07
N THR A 776 -22.52 44.39 16.78
CA THR A 776 -22.06 43.12 16.23
C THR A 776 -20.76 42.70 16.91
N PRO A 777 -20.69 41.49 17.49
CA PRO A 777 -19.48 41.01 18.14
C PRO A 777 -18.34 40.83 17.14
N CYS A 778 -17.12 41.15 17.56
CA CYS A 778 -15.92 40.94 16.77
C CYS A 778 -14.71 40.64 17.65
N ALA A 779 -13.69 40.04 17.06
CA ALA A 779 -12.42 39.80 17.73
C ALA A 779 -11.25 40.11 16.80
N VAL A 780 -10.23 40.79 17.33
CA VAL A 780 -8.93 40.92 16.66
C VAL A 780 -8.01 39.85 17.21
N ILE A 781 -7.41 39.07 16.32
CA ILE A 781 -6.51 37.97 16.68
C ILE A 781 -5.17 38.23 16.02
N GLU A 782 -4.15 38.44 16.84
CA GLU A 782 -2.80 38.76 16.45
C GLU A 782 -1.87 37.60 16.78
N ARG A 783 -0.92 37.33 15.87
CA ARG A 783 0.13 36.31 16.04
C ARG A 783 -0.42 34.95 16.46
N ALA A 784 -1.50 34.53 15.81
CA ALA A 784 -2.19 33.28 16.12
C ALA A 784 -1.24 32.08 16.17
N SER A 785 -1.40 31.23 17.19
CA SER A 785 -0.57 30.06 17.51
C SER A 785 0.91 30.34 17.85
N CYS A 786 1.34 31.59 17.90
CA CYS A 786 2.64 31.96 18.48
C CYS A 786 2.52 32.09 20.01
N PRO A 787 3.60 31.89 20.78
CA PRO A 787 3.57 32.07 22.23
C PRO A 787 3.08 33.46 22.67
N ASP A 788 3.28 34.48 21.84
CA ASP A 788 2.83 35.86 22.03
C ASP A 788 1.53 36.21 21.27
N GLN A 789 0.67 35.22 21.04
CA GLN A 789 -0.68 35.43 20.52
C GLN A 789 -1.44 36.44 21.39
N ARG A 790 -2.24 37.29 20.76
CA ARG A 790 -3.15 38.21 21.47
C ARG A 790 -4.54 38.19 20.86
N VAL A 791 -5.57 38.09 21.69
CA VAL A 791 -6.98 38.14 21.29
C VAL A 791 -7.65 39.32 21.98
N ILE A 792 -8.23 40.23 21.19
CA ILE A 792 -9.00 41.38 21.68
C ILE A 792 -10.46 41.15 21.30
N ARG A 793 -11.32 40.84 22.27
CA ARG A 793 -12.76 40.59 22.07
C ARG A 793 -13.56 41.83 22.37
N THR A 794 -14.44 42.23 21.47
CA THR A 794 -15.21 43.47 21.58
C THR A 794 -16.37 43.50 20.57
N THR A 795 -16.94 44.67 20.31
CA THR A 795 -17.95 44.91 19.28
C THR A 795 -17.43 45.89 18.23
N LEU A 796 -18.09 45.98 17.08
CA LEU A 796 -17.74 46.96 16.04
C LEU A 796 -17.75 48.41 16.55
N GLU A 797 -18.56 48.72 17.57
CA GLU A 797 -18.58 50.02 18.26
C GLU A 797 -17.25 50.40 18.91
N HIS A 798 -16.51 49.42 19.41
CA HIS A 798 -15.36 49.66 20.29
C HIS A 798 -14.03 49.15 19.74
N VAL A 799 -14.04 48.35 18.66
CA VAL A 799 -12.84 47.69 18.12
C VAL A 799 -11.72 48.65 17.70
N VAL A 800 -12.06 49.82 17.16
CA VAL A 800 -11.05 50.83 16.79
C VAL A 800 -10.40 51.38 18.05
N THR A 801 -11.20 51.85 19.01
CA THR A 801 -10.69 52.40 20.27
C THR A 801 -9.85 51.38 21.04
N ALA A 802 -10.29 50.12 21.07
CA ALA A 802 -9.53 49.04 21.73
C ALA A 802 -8.15 48.84 21.08
N ILE A 803 -8.04 48.88 19.75
CA ILE A 803 -6.75 48.74 19.06
C ILE A 803 -5.86 49.99 19.21
N ASP A 804 -6.45 51.18 19.24
CA ASP A 804 -5.71 52.43 19.47
C ASP A 804 -5.11 52.50 20.89
N GLU A 805 -5.83 51.99 21.89
CA GLU A 805 -5.37 51.94 23.29
C GLU A 805 -4.36 50.80 23.53
N GLU A 806 -4.62 49.60 23.01
CA GLU A 806 -3.76 48.41 23.24
C GLU A 806 -2.58 48.30 22.27
N GLY A 807 -2.58 49.10 21.20
CA GLY A 807 -1.66 49.00 20.06
C GLY A 807 -1.92 47.76 19.18
N SER A 808 -1.20 47.64 18.06
CA SER A 808 -1.30 46.48 17.15
C SER A 808 0.03 45.72 16.99
N ARG A 809 -0.06 44.38 16.97
CA ARG A 809 1.03 43.42 16.75
C ARG A 809 0.77 42.61 15.48
N PRO A 810 1.27 43.03 14.30
CA PRO A 810 1.10 42.25 13.08
C PRO A 810 1.92 40.93 13.11
N PRO A 811 1.49 39.88 12.38
CA PRO A 811 0.26 39.80 11.59
C PRO A 811 -0.98 39.56 12.46
N GLY A 812 -2.11 40.19 12.10
CA GLY A 812 -3.39 39.97 12.76
C GLY A 812 -4.58 40.06 11.80
N LEU A 813 -5.70 39.50 12.23
CA LEU A 813 -6.96 39.45 11.49
C LEU A 813 -8.14 39.90 12.37
N LEU A 814 -9.22 40.32 11.72
CA LEU A 814 -10.48 40.68 12.37
C LEU A 814 -11.54 39.63 12.03
N VAL A 815 -12.17 39.05 13.06
CA VAL A 815 -13.33 38.17 12.93
C VAL A 815 -14.57 38.94 13.35
N VAL A 816 -15.63 38.92 12.55
CA VAL A 816 -16.88 39.66 12.80
C VAL A 816 -18.07 38.71 12.68
N GLY A 817 -18.98 38.76 13.63
CA GLY A 817 -20.23 38.00 13.61
C GLY A 817 -20.58 37.38 14.96
N ALA A 818 -21.81 36.86 15.07
CA ALA A 818 -22.33 36.28 16.31
C ALA A 818 -21.50 35.08 16.83
N SER A 819 -20.74 34.42 15.95
CA SER A 819 -19.82 33.33 16.31
C SER A 819 -18.78 33.72 17.36
N CYS A 820 -18.39 34.99 17.43
CA CYS A 820 -17.40 35.49 18.40
C CYS A 820 -17.85 35.33 19.85
N GLU A 821 -19.16 35.20 20.10
CA GLU A 821 -19.76 35.13 21.44
C GLU A 821 -20.32 33.74 21.81
N VAL A 822 -20.11 32.72 20.96
CA VAL A 822 -20.72 31.40 21.16
C VAL A 822 -20.11 30.68 22.37
N LEU A 823 -18.78 30.65 22.47
CA LEU A 823 -18.08 29.95 23.55
C LEU A 823 -17.71 30.89 24.71
N GLN A 824 -17.43 32.15 24.41
CA GLN A 824 -17.01 33.13 25.40
C GLN A 824 -17.77 34.43 25.20
N LYS A 825 -18.40 34.94 26.27
CA LYS A 825 -19.05 36.24 26.31
C LYS A 825 -18.38 37.10 27.37
N SER A 826 -18.16 38.36 27.05
CA SER A 826 -17.70 39.33 28.03
C SER A 826 -18.72 40.44 28.23
N PRO A 827 -19.05 40.81 29.48
CA PRO A 827 -19.88 41.98 29.77
C PRO A 827 -19.09 43.30 29.71
N GLN A 828 -17.77 43.25 29.50
CA GLN A 828 -16.90 44.43 29.44
C GLN A 828 -16.83 45.03 28.03
N LYS A 829 -16.40 46.30 27.93
CA LYS A 829 -16.26 47.05 26.67
C LYS A 829 -15.33 46.32 25.67
N TRP A 830 -14.20 45.81 26.17
CA TRP A 830 -13.38 44.80 25.51
C TRP A 830 -12.61 43.97 26.55
N VAL A 831 -12.10 42.83 26.11
CA VAL A 831 -11.20 41.96 26.88
C VAL A 831 -9.97 41.64 26.05
N VAL A 832 -8.81 41.66 26.68
CA VAL A 832 -7.53 41.27 26.08
C VAL A 832 -7.05 39.97 26.72
N GLU A 833 -6.75 38.99 25.89
CA GLU A 833 -6.15 37.72 26.27
C GLU A 833 -4.77 37.62 25.60
N ASP A 834 -3.71 37.51 26.40
CA ASP A 834 -2.34 37.29 25.92
C ASP A 834 -1.92 35.83 26.15
N GLY A 835 -1.15 35.31 25.20
CA GLY A 835 -0.56 33.99 25.25
C GLY A 835 -1.29 32.95 24.40
N PHE A 836 -0.53 31.93 23.99
CA PHE A 836 -1.06 30.72 23.38
C PHE A 836 -0.61 29.50 24.18
N GLN A 837 -1.56 28.69 24.64
CA GLN A 837 -1.34 27.45 25.40
C GLN A 837 -2.08 26.26 24.78
N GLY A 838 -2.53 26.39 23.53
CA GLY A 838 -3.48 25.45 22.92
C GLY A 838 -2.88 24.09 22.54
N LEU A 839 -1.56 23.95 22.52
CA LEU A 839 -0.86 22.74 22.07
C LEU A 839 0.13 22.17 23.09
N ASP A 840 0.42 22.87 24.19
CA ASP A 840 1.37 22.43 25.24
C ASP A 840 0.98 21.08 25.87
N ALA A 841 -0.32 20.74 25.88
CA ALA A 841 -0.80 19.44 26.34
C ALA A 841 -0.38 18.29 25.41
N LEU A 842 -0.06 18.55 24.14
CA LEU A 842 0.49 17.53 23.23
C LEU A 842 1.93 17.17 23.58
N ASP A 843 2.71 18.12 24.11
CA ASP A 843 4.08 17.83 24.58
C ASP A 843 4.03 16.88 25.80
N SER A 844 3.01 17.02 26.65
CA SER A 844 2.75 16.08 27.76
C SER A 844 2.26 14.70 27.30
N LEU A 845 1.68 14.59 26.10
CA LEU A 845 1.36 13.31 25.45
C LEU A 845 2.63 12.63 24.86
N GLY A 846 3.69 13.40 24.62
CA GLY A 846 5.02 12.89 24.26
C GLY A 846 5.78 12.31 25.45
N GLU A 847 5.66 12.92 26.63
CA GLU A 847 6.22 12.37 27.89
C GLU A 847 5.39 11.21 28.46
N SER A 848 4.11 11.12 28.09
CA SER A 848 3.26 9.95 28.32
C SER A 848 3.06 9.16 27.03
N GLY A 849 4.17 8.64 26.49
CA GLY A 849 4.20 7.81 25.29
C GLY A 849 3.30 6.58 25.37
N ARG A 850 2.02 6.75 25.05
CA ARG A 850 1.05 5.74 24.62
C ARG A 850 0.02 6.41 23.71
N GLY A 851 0.43 6.75 22.49
CA GLY A 851 -0.53 7.06 21.41
C GLY A 851 -1.43 5.85 21.11
N LEU A 852 -2.68 6.09 20.69
CA LEU A 852 -3.70 5.17 20.14
C LEU A 852 -4.04 3.85 20.89
N ASP A 853 -3.19 3.32 21.75
CA ASP A 853 -3.43 2.16 22.60
C ASP A 853 -4.22 2.51 23.87
N GLY A 854 -4.09 3.74 24.39
CA GLY A 854 -4.85 4.19 25.58
C GLY A 854 -6.37 4.31 25.35
N LEU A 855 -6.80 4.55 24.12
CA LEU A 855 -8.22 4.55 23.75
C LEU A 855 -8.84 3.15 23.76
N ARG A 856 -8.01 2.09 23.72
CA ARG A 856 -8.43 0.70 23.75
C ARG A 856 -8.70 0.20 25.17
N GLU A 857 -7.98 0.72 26.17
CA GLU A 857 -8.17 0.36 27.59
C GLU A 857 -9.39 1.05 28.21
N ALA A 858 -9.72 2.29 27.80
CA ALA A 858 -10.91 3.00 28.27
C ALA A 858 -12.24 2.37 27.81
N LEU A 859 -12.22 1.51 26.78
CA LEU A 859 -13.38 0.83 26.22
C LEU A 859 -13.57 -0.61 26.74
N LEU A 860 -12.71 -1.11 27.64
CA LEU A 860 -12.68 -2.53 28.02
C LEU A 860 -12.66 -2.85 29.53
N THR A 861 -13.00 -1.92 30.43
CA THR A 861 -13.23 -2.28 31.84
C THR A 861 -14.68 -2.05 32.28
N PRO A 862 -15.45 -3.12 32.59
CA PRO A 862 -16.71 -3.01 33.30
C PRO A 862 -16.44 -2.66 34.78
N GLY A 863 -17.28 -1.78 35.34
CA GLY A 863 -17.06 -1.16 36.64
C GLY A 863 -17.06 -2.12 37.84
N LEU A 864 -16.42 -1.64 38.92
CA LEU A 864 -16.67 -2.05 40.30
C LEU A 864 -16.50 -0.82 41.22
N ASP A 865 -17.45 -0.72 42.16
CA ASP A 865 -17.74 0.31 43.17
C ASP A 865 -16.54 0.66 44.08
N GLU A 866 -16.35 1.86 44.64
CA GLU A 866 -17.10 2.63 45.66
C GLU A 866 -16.30 3.94 45.97
N PRO A 867 -16.71 4.86 46.89
CA PRO A 867 -18.03 5.40 47.20
C PRO A 867 -18.04 6.94 47.11
N VAL A 868 -19.24 7.50 46.93
CA VAL A 868 -19.51 8.95 46.98
C VAL A 868 -19.25 9.47 48.40
N LYS A 869 -18.20 10.29 48.58
CA LYS A 869 -18.05 11.14 49.76
C LYS A 869 -18.77 12.46 49.55
N THR A 870 -19.97 12.52 50.12
CA THR A 870 -20.65 13.74 50.52
C THR A 870 -19.79 14.51 51.53
N LEU A 871 -19.42 15.74 51.20
CA LEU A 871 -19.03 16.75 52.18
C LEU A 871 -19.70 18.08 51.77
N ALA A 872 -20.94 18.21 52.23
CA ALA A 872 -21.50 19.51 52.56
C ALA A 872 -20.71 20.08 53.74
N ALA A 873 -20.34 21.36 53.67
CA ALA A 873 -20.10 22.16 54.85
C ALA A 873 -20.62 23.59 54.59
N PRO A 874 -21.13 24.26 55.65
CA PRO A 874 -22.15 25.29 55.56
C PRO A 874 -21.54 26.70 55.58
N VAL A 875 -22.37 27.74 55.39
CA VAL A 875 -22.40 28.96 56.22
C VAL A 875 -23.58 29.84 55.77
N THR A 876 -24.54 29.97 56.71
CA THR A 876 -25.49 31.05 57.00
C THR A 876 -24.91 32.46 56.76
N VAL A 877 -25.62 33.48 56.27
CA VAL A 877 -26.96 34.03 56.58
C VAL A 877 -27.61 34.56 55.30
#